data_AF-A0A0Q4IY82-F1
#
_entry.id   AF-A0A0Q4IY82-F1
#
_cell.length_a   1.000
_cell.length_b   1.000
_cell.length_c   1.000
_cell.angle_alpha   90.00
_cell.angle_beta   90.00
_cell.angle_gamma   90.00
#
_symmetry.space_group_name_H-M   'P 1'
#
loop_
_entity.id
_entity.type
_entity.pdbx_description
1 polymer ?
#
loop_
_entity_poly.entity_id
_entity_poly.type
_entity_poly.pdbx_seq_one_letter_code
_entity_poly.pdbx_strand_id
1 'polypeptide(L)'
;MSAAMCGFLYPGPSRPTFVIPFFGAPDSTARFVQELDEQHCIGSFLRFDPSIFETYAGTIPVMEVGVGGDGVIGFVDGKGKLHSGTAAEIRSLLANYSFADDGSDAFFATEVMEFRGDSAGLARAIDVAAHRFGDPAHGMRWRAREISIRRRTSEVPDPEVDRLAAALRELRQAQSRDWIGEFSKAWRQFGPQGALFEAAIEWLQDGNSQRYEAGKLFGFLLLRKRRQNVLEQICLPSQPSIARLALRWLEELQHPGMHWAIVWQRLWDGRHFPEADLISVAYHYLHTEDHVFASNGRTGPRDGWVRMWRAMWIEGHQSERHALISLFEQRREHLMRLPDLGGVMLLVSEDPDHRPWALVQIEEWLMTSSHRSRHWMMVLSKVLNRFPDHQFFPTIALEWLHGDGARFSGWYEVWSILRRKSVPHSLDAVAYEWLLQGRVTMRIWPDVLADFLDNGRLDLKQRLRELAEQWLQLGKPHEHRERIEAFVRDLTRQSGEILRRKIYISISHDIDSWRAAQVRTALGNHETFAEVPHLDKLSWDALRHEGPSAIETFIDNQLLSASAILILYGAETDLHAEIDFEILRSHELGLGIIAIDMHRLPDLNGQLGLPAPNPLEAWQVEAGDELMPLSKLYSSYDWVVDDGAANLANWIDKAASAAADRKLTSDSTPLSEHA
;
A
#
# COMPACT_ATOMS: atom_id res chain seq x y z
N MET A 1 27.28 -24.68 29.53
CA MET A 1 26.51 -23.44 29.26
C MET A 1 25.62 -23.20 30.46
N SER A 2 25.73 -22.04 31.10
CA SER A 2 24.76 -21.56 32.08
C SER A 2 23.70 -20.73 31.35
N ALA A 3 22.45 -20.85 31.78
CA ALA A 3 21.32 -20.10 31.25
C ALA A 3 20.43 -19.65 32.40
N ALA A 4 19.93 -18.42 32.32
CA ALA A 4 19.03 -17.86 33.31
C ALA A 4 17.58 -18.00 32.83
N MET A 5 16.67 -18.41 33.72
CA MET A 5 15.26 -18.52 33.37
C MET A 5 14.70 -17.14 33.00
N CYS A 6 14.20 -17.03 31.77
CA CYS A 6 13.67 -15.78 31.21
C CYS A 6 12.15 -15.73 31.21
N GLY A 7 11.46 -16.86 31.35
CA GLY A 7 10.02 -16.89 31.52
C GLY A 7 9.39 -18.25 31.20
N PHE A 8 8.06 -18.26 31.23
CA PHE A 8 7.23 -19.41 30.91
C PHE A 8 6.26 -19.07 29.78
N LEU A 9 6.08 -20.02 28.86
CA LEU A 9 5.12 -19.94 27.78
C LEU A 9 3.86 -20.69 28.15
N TYR A 10 2.74 -20.00 28.00
CA TYR A 10 1.44 -20.50 28.39
C TYR A 10 0.58 -20.67 27.14
N PRO A 11 0.08 -21.89 26.86
CA PRO A 11 -0.75 -22.13 25.70
C PRO A 11 -2.21 -21.62 25.86
N GLY A 12 -2.56 -20.80 26.85
CA GLY A 12 -3.82 -20.02 26.85
C GLY A 12 -4.83 -20.33 27.98
N PRO A 13 -5.86 -19.49 28.18
CA PRO A 13 -6.24 -19.01 29.52
C PRO A 13 -7.42 -19.69 30.22
N SER A 14 -7.59 -21.02 30.22
CA SER A 14 -8.79 -21.58 30.87
C SER A 14 -8.70 -22.96 31.51
N ARG A 15 -7.55 -23.65 31.46
CA ARG A 15 -7.42 -25.00 32.04
C ARG A 15 -6.02 -25.22 32.62
N PRO A 16 -5.88 -26.07 33.66
CA PRO A 16 -4.56 -26.41 34.15
C PRO A 16 -3.74 -27.02 33.02
N THR A 17 -2.50 -26.54 32.83
CA THR A 17 -1.64 -26.92 31.70
C THR A 17 -0.18 -26.78 32.09
N PHE A 18 0.68 -27.70 31.63
CA PHE A 18 2.13 -27.52 31.74
C PHE A 18 2.60 -26.35 30.88
N VAL A 19 3.60 -25.63 31.36
CA VAL A 19 4.19 -24.48 30.67
C VAL A 19 5.61 -24.80 30.24
N ILE A 20 6.04 -24.17 29.15
CA ILE A 20 7.39 -24.36 28.62
C ILE A 20 8.29 -23.29 29.23
N PRO A 21 9.29 -23.65 30.06
CA PRO A 21 10.30 -22.69 30.50
C PRO A 21 11.20 -22.35 29.32
N PHE A 22 11.53 -21.07 29.21
CA PHE A 22 12.57 -20.63 28.30
C PHE A 22 13.62 -19.81 29.04
N PHE A 23 14.84 -19.94 28.56
CA PHE A 23 16.04 -19.44 29.18
C PHE A 23 16.76 -18.49 28.23
N GLY A 24 17.49 -17.54 28.80
CA GLY A 24 18.40 -16.67 28.08
C GLY A 24 19.82 -17.06 28.44
N ALA A 25 20.71 -17.08 27.44
CA ALA A 25 22.12 -17.09 27.76
C ALA A 25 22.48 -15.70 28.33
N PRO A 26 23.34 -15.61 29.37
CA PRO A 26 23.69 -14.35 30.05
C PRO A 26 24.12 -13.23 29.10
N ASP A 27 24.75 -13.59 27.98
CA ASP A 27 25.33 -12.67 27.00
C ASP A 27 24.64 -12.74 25.61
N SER A 28 23.38 -13.22 25.53
CA SER A 28 22.68 -13.39 24.26
C SER A 28 21.19 -13.05 24.28
N THR A 29 20.70 -12.51 23.17
CA THR A 29 19.27 -12.37 22.89
C THR A 29 18.61 -13.71 22.52
N ALA A 30 19.42 -14.75 22.26
CA ALA A 30 18.91 -16.07 21.98
C ALA A 30 18.11 -16.61 23.17
N ARG A 31 16.97 -17.21 22.86
CA ARG A 31 16.13 -17.92 23.82
C ARG A 31 16.28 -19.40 23.57
N PHE A 32 16.29 -20.15 24.64
CA PHE A 32 16.47 -21.58 24.62
C PHE A 32 15.39 -22.25 25.44
N VAL A 33 14.92 -23.40 25.00
CA VAL A 33 14.21 -24.36 25.86
C VAL A 33 15.21 -25.42 26.29
N GLN A 34 15.03 -25.97 27.47
CA GLN A 34 15.84 -27.10 27.92
C GLN A 34 15.31 -28.40 27.31
N GLU A 35 16.20 -29.33 27.04
CA GLU A 35 15.90 -30.73 26.77
C GLU A 35 16.26 -31.55 28.00
N LEU A 36 15.32 -32.37 28.48
CA LEU A 36 15.50 -33.16 29.69
C LEU A 36 15.77 -34.63 29.36
N ASP A 37 16.66 -35.26 30.11
CA ASP A 37 16.88 -36.71 30.07
C ASP A 37 15.83 -37.49 30.89
N GLU A 38 15.97 -38.81 30.93
CA GLU A 38 15.08 -39.70 31.70
C GLU A 38 15.06 -39.40 33.21
N GLN A 39 16.14 -38.81 33.74
CA GLN A 39 16.25 -38.38 35.13
C GLN A 39 15.72 -36.96 35.37
N HIS A 40 15.22 -36.30 34.32
CA HIS A 40 14.78 -34.90 34.30
C HIS A 40 15.91 -33.89 34.52
N CYS A 41 17.15 -34.26 34.21
CA CYS A 41 18.30 -33.37 34.18
C CYS A 41 18.43 -32.73 32.78
N ILE A 42 19.04 -31.56 32.71
CA ILE A 42 19.21 -30.81 31.45
C ILE A 42 20.29 -31.48 30.61
N GLY A 43 19.89 -32.16 29.54
CA GLY A 43 20.79 -32.75 28.55
C GLY A 43 21.33 -31.72 27.56
N SER A 44 20.48 -30.79 27.11
CA SER A 44 20.85 -29.74 26.17
C SER A 44 19.95 -28.50 26.28
N PHE A 45 20.37 -27.41 25.62
CA PHE A 45 19.54 -26.22 25.43
C PHE A 45 19.29 -26.01 23.93
N LEU A 46 18.02 -26.06 23.54
CA LEU A 46 17.58 -25.93 22.15
C LEU A 46 17.10 -24.51 21.90
N ARG A 47 17.66 -23.84 20.88
CA ARG A 47 17.25 -22.47 20.54
C ARG A 47 15.79 -22.44 20.08
N PHE A 48 15.05 -21.43 20.53
CA PHE A 48 13.61 -21.33 20.36
C PHE A 48 13.17 -19.85 20.29
N ASP A 49 12.08 -19.54 19.59
CA ASP A 49 11.51 -18.18 19.49
C ASP A 49 10.16 -18.08 20.23
N PRO A 50 10.09 -17.33 21.35
CA PRO A 50 8.88 -17.21 22.16
C PRO A 50 7.82 -16.26 21.60
N SER A 51 8.11 -15.48 20.56
CA SER A 51 7.24 -14.39 20.07
C SER A 51 5.85 -14.83 19.58
N ILE A 52 5.67 -16.11 19.29
CA ILE A 52 4.42 -16.68 18.78
C ILE A 52 3.54 -17.32 19.87
N PHE A 53 3.98 -17.31 21.12
CA PHE A 53 3.25 -17.87 22.27
C PHE A 53 2.83 -16.76 23.25
N GLU A 54 1.77 -16.99 24.01
CA GLU A 54 1.41 -16.08 25.11
C GLU A 54 2.40 -16.25 26.27
N THR A 55 3.09 -15.16 26.62
CA THR A 55 4.01 -15.13 27.76
C THR A 55 3.22 -15.00 29.06
N TYR A 56 3.51 -15.85 30.05
CA TYR A 56 2.92 -15.68 31.38
C TYR A 56 3.58 -14.49 32.10
N ALA A 57 2.79 -13.45 32.42
CA ALA A 57 3.25 -12.19 32.99
C ALA A 57 3.44 -12.20 34.54
N GLY A 58 3.47 -13.38 35.16
CA GLY A 58 3.72 -13.51 36.61
C GLY A 58 5.19 -13.30 36.99
N THR A 59 5.48 -13.21 38.29
CA THR A 59 6.85 -13.13 38.79
C THR A 59 7.62 -14.40 38.40
N ILE A 60 8.62 -14.25 37.53
CA ILE A 60 9.48 -15.35 37.08
C ILE A 60 10.57 -15.57 38.15
N PRO A 61 10.74 -16.81 38.64
CA PRO A 61 11.86 -17.12 39.53
C PRO A 61 13.19 -16.86 38.82
N VAL A 62 14.12 -16.16 39.47
CA VAL A 62 15.50 -16.06 38.98
C VAL A 62 16.18 -17.38 39.30
N MET A 63 16.41 -18.20 38.28
CA MET A 63 17.09 -19.49 38.41
C MET A 63 18.17 -19.60 37.33
N GLU A 64 19.40 -19.82 37.76
CA GLU A 64 20.50 -20.18 36.86
C GLU A 64 20.63 -21.69 36.81
N VAL A 65 20.59 -22.21 35.59
CA VAL A 65 20.70 -23.64 35.32
C VAL A 65 21.78 -23.90 34.28
N GLY A 66 22.29 -25.12 34.24
CA GLY A 66 23.29 -25.53 33.27
C GLY A 66 23.12 -26.98 32.86
N VAL A 67 23.76 -27.35 31.75
CA VAL A 67 23.79 -28.74 31.28
C VAL A 67 24.33 -29.66 32.39
N GLY A 68 23.61 -30.75 32.66
CA GLY A 68 23.87 -31.68 33.77
C GLY A 68 23.24 -31.30 35.12
N GLY A 69 22.61 -30.11 35.23
CA GLY A 69 21.81 -29.71 36.39
C GLY A 69 20.34 -30.13 36.29
N ASP A 70 19.59 -29.93 37.38
CA ASP A 70 18.15 -30.24 37.43
C ASP A 70 17.35 -29.41 36.41
N GLY A 71 16.45 -30.07 35.69
CA GLY A 71 15.50 -29.42 34.81
C GLY A 71 14.44 -28.63 35.56
N VAL A 72 14.02 -27.51 34.99
CA VAL A 72 12.96 -26.67 35.55
C VAL A 72 11.61 -27.05 34.97
N ILE A 73 10.62 -27.38 35.77
CA ILE A 73 9.28 -27.74 35.28
C ILE A 73 8.28 -26.74 35.86
N GLY A 74 7.24 -26.41 35.10
CA GLY A 74 6.16 -25.58 35.59
C GLY A 74 4.81 -25.93 34.99
N PHE A 75 3.75 -25.58 35.72
CA PHE A 75 2.37 -25.68 35.25
C PHE A 75 1.52 -24.55 35.83
N VAL A 76 0.44 -24.21 35.13
CA VAL A 76 -0.60 -23.30 35.63
C VAL A 76 -1.74 -24.15 36.16
N ASP A 77 -2.26 -23.85 37.35
CA ASP A 77 -3.41 -24.56 37.92
C ASP A 77 -4.76 -24.02 37.40
N GLY A 78 -5.88 -24.67 37.77
CA GLY A 78 -7.22 -24.25 37.36
C GLY A 78 -7.66 -22.86 37.87
N LYS A 79 -6.88 -22.22 38.75
CA LYS A 79 -7.10 -20.85 39.23
C LYS A 79 -6.18 -19.84 38.52
N GLY A 80 -5.42 -20.27 37.51
CA GLY A 80 -4.50 -19.42 36.76
C GLY A 80 -3.18 -19.14 37.48
N LYS A 81 -2.86 -19.87 38.57
CA LYS A 81 -1.62 -19.68 39.32
C LYS A 81 -0.51 -20.55 38.73
N LEU A 82 0.64 -19.94 38.43
CA LEU A 82 1.86 -20.64 38.02
C LEU A 82 2.55 -21.30 39.23
N HIS A 83 2.88 -22.58 39.07
CA HIS A 83 3.76 -23.35 39.94
C HIS A 83 4.99 -23.77 39.13
N SER A 84 6.18 -23.62 39.68
CA SER A 84 7.43 -23.95 38.99
C SER A 84 8.53 -24.36 39.97
N GLY A 85 9.41 -25.28 39.57
CA GLY A 85 10.48 -25.82 40.39
C GLY A 85 11.17 -27.00 39.71
N THR A 86 12.01 -27.72 40.43
CA THR A 86 12.61 -28.97 39.96
C THR A 86 11.55 -30.06 39.73
N ALA A 87 11.90 -31.11 38.98
CA ALA A 87 11.00 -32.23 38.77
C ALA A 87 10.52 -32.89 40.09
N ALA A 88 11.38 -32.94 41.11
CA ALA A 88 11.02 -33.48 42.43
C ALA A 88 9.99 -32.61 43.17
N GLU A 89 10.16 -31.29 43.14
CA GLU A 89 9.23 -30.33 43.76
C GLU A 89 7.87 -30.35 43.09
N ILE A 90 7.84 -30.38 41.76
CA ILE A 90 6.60 -30.45 40.98
C ILE A 90 5.89 -31.79 41.22
N ARG A 91 6.62 -32.91 41.31
CA ARG A 91 6.05 -34.22 41.69
C ARG A 91 5.38 -34.17 43.06
N SER A 92 6.02 -33.52 44.04
CA SER A 92 5.43 -33.36 45.38
C SER A 92 4.15 -32.53 45.35
N LEU A 93 4.08 -31.48 44.54
CA LEU A 93 2.89 -30.63 44.40
C LEU A 93 1.71 -31.39 43.75
N LEU A 94 2.01 -32.29 42.81
CA LEU A 94 1.03 -33.08 42.08
C LEU A 94 0.69 -34.43 42.74
N ALA A 95 1.31 -34.77 43.87
CA ALA A 95 1.12 -36.07 44.53
C ALA A 95 -0.35 -36.37 44.88
N ASN A 96 -1.10 -35.32 45.27
CA ASN A 96 -2.51 -35.40 45.64
C ASN A 96 -3.46 -34.98 44.50
N TYR A 97 -2.94 -34.77 43.29
CA TYR A 97 -3.79 -34.45 42.16
C TYR A 97 -4.73 -35.62 41.85
N SER A 98 -6.02 -35.31 41.74
CA SER A 98 -7.07 -36.24 41.32
C SER A 98 -7.64 -35.78 39.99
N PHE A 99 -7.82 -36.72 39.08
CA PHE A 99 -8.45 -36.49 37.79
C PHE A 99 -9.88 -35.94 37.97
N ALA A 100 -10.26 -34.88 37.25
CA ALA A 100 -11.59 -34.30 37.38
C ALA A 100 -12.66 -35.28 36.88
N ASP A 101 -13.74 -35.44 37.64
CA ASP A 101 -14.83 -36.37 37.33
C ASP A 101 -15.55 -36.04 36.00
N ASP A 102 -15.51 -34.79 35.57
CA ASP A 102 -16.08 -34.31 34.30
C ASP A 102 -15.13 -34.47 33.09
N GLY A 103 -13.91 -34.97 33.33
CA GLY A 103 -12.86 -35.15 32.32
C GLY A 103 -12.39 -33.85 31.67
N SER A 104 -12.68 -32.69 32.28
CA SER A 104 -12.37 -31.37 31.70
C SER A 104 -10.87 -31.13 31.52
N ASP A 105 -10.05 -31.78 32.35
CA ASP A 105 -8.60 -31.68 32.41
C ASP A 105 -7.87 -32.92 31.88
N ALA A 106 -8.53 -33.81 31.12
CA ALA A 106 -7.97 -35.10 30.65
C ALA A 106 -6.58 -35.01 30.00
N PHE A 107 -6.27 -33.92 29.31
CA PHE A 107 -4.95 -33.66 28.72
C PHE A 107 -3.88 -33.41 29.78
N PHE A 108 -4.17 -32.50 30.72
CA PHE A 108 -3.31 -32.24 31.85
C PHE A 108 -3.18 -33.47 32.74
N ALA A 109 -4.28 -34.20 32.96
CA ALA A 109 -4.28 -35.47 33.69
C ALA A 109 -3.35 -36.50 33.04
N THR A 110 -3.33 -36.61 31.71
CA THR A 110 -2.43 -37.53 31.00
C THR A 110 -0.98 -37.21 31.31
N GLU A 111 -0.58 -35.94 31.16
CA GLU A 111 0.79 -35.48 31.45
C GLU A 111 1.15 -35.65 32.93
N VAL A 112 0.22 -35.37 33.86
CA VAL A 112 0.44 -35.54 35.31
C VAL A 112 0.63 -37.02 35.68
N MET A 113 -0.18 -37.93 35.13
CA MET A 113 -0.11 -39.36 35.45
C MET A 113 1.14 -40.01 34.87
N GLU A 114 1.53 -39.62 33.66
CA GLU A 114 2.82 -40.00 33.06
C GLU A 114 3.99 -39.48 33.89
N PHE A 115 3.97 -38.20 34.27
CA PHE A 115 4.99 -37.58 35.11
C PHE A 115 5.13 -38.20 36.51
N ARG A 116 4.04 -38.78 37.04
CA ARG A 116 4.02 -39.51 38.32
C ARG A 116 4.34 -41.01 38.18
N GLY A 117 4.35 -41.55 36.98
CA GLY A 117 4.43 -43.00 36.74
C GLY A 117 3.19 -43.79 37.18
N ASP A 118 2.01 -43.15 37.28
CA ASP A 118 0.74 -43.83 37.60
C ASP A 118 0.11 -44.43 36.34
N SER A 119 0.47 -45.68 36.01
CA SER A 119 0.00 -46.35 34.80
C SER A 119 -1.53 -46.56 34.78
N ALA A 120 -2.17 -46.73 35.93
CA ALA A 120 -3.63 -46.94 36.01
C ALA A 120 -4.40 -45.62 35.86
N GLY A 121 -3.89 -44.53 36.44
CA GLY A 121 -4.37 -43.17 36.20
C GLY A 121 -4.19 -42.75 34.74
N LEU A 122 -3.02 -43.04 34.16
CA LEU A 122 -2.68 -42.72 32.77
C LEU A 122 -3.62 -43.38 31.78
N ALA A 123 -3.87 -44.69 31.92
CA ALA A 123 -4.80 -45.41 31.05
C ALA A 123 -6.22 -44.81 31.06
N ARG A 124 -6.70 -44.40 32.24
CA ARG A 124 -8.02 -43.73 32.38
C ARG A 124 -8.02 -42.34 31.75
N ALA A 125 -6.96 -41.55 31.95
CA ALA A 125 -6.85 -40.21 31.37
C ALA A 125 -6.80 -40.25 29.83
N ILE A 126 -6.05 -41.21 29.27
CA ILE A 126 -5.95 -41.44 27.82
C ILE A 126 -7.31 -41.82 27.24
N ASP A 127 -8.08 -42.71 27.88
CA ASP A 127 -9.40 -43.14 27.40
C ASP A 127 -10.39 -41.95 27.31
N VAL A 128 -10.42 -41.11 28.36
CA VAL A 128 -11.25 -39.89 28.38
C VAL A 128 -10.77 -38.85 27.36
N ALA A 129 -9.45 -38.69 27.19
CA ALA A 129 -8.88 -37.79 26.18
C ALA A 129 -9.20 -38.28 24.75
N ALA A 130 -9.10 -39.58 24.49
CA ALA A 130 -9.39 -40.20 23.20
C ALA A 130 -10.87 -40.02 22.81
N HIS A 131 -11.80 -40.18 23.77
CA HIS A 131 -13.21 -39.89 23.54
C HIS A 131 -13.44 -38.43 23.11
N ARG A 132 -12.73 -37.47 23.74
CA ARG A 132 -12.79 -36.05 23.37
C ARG A 132 -12.11 -35.73 22.04
N PHE A 133 -11.12 -36.50 21.59
CA PHE A 133 -10.53 -36.36 20.25
C PHE A 133 -11.43 -36.89 19.12
N GLY A 134 -12.37 -37.78 19.45
CA GLY A 134 -13.43 -38.19 18.54
C GLY A 134 -14.34 -37.03 18.11
N ASP A 135 -14.35 -35.93 18.87
CA ASP A 135 -14.96 -34.66 18.47
C ASP A 135 -14.06 -33.93 17.45
N PRO A 136 -14.46 -33.80 16.18
CA PRO A 136 -13.66 -33.20 15.11
C PRO A 136 -13.23 -31.76 15.41
N ALA A 137 -14.03 -31.00 16.16
CA ALA A 137 -13.73 -29.61 16.50
C ALA A 137 -12.54 -29.50 17.48
N HIS A 138 -12.44 -30.42 18.42
CA HIS A 138 -11.34 -30.48 19.40
C HIS A 138 -10.06 -31.04 18.77
N GLY A 139 -10.16 -32.05 17.92
CA GLY A 139 -9.02 -32.61 17.18
C GLY A 139 -8.34 -31.61 16.23
N MET A 140 -9.12 -30.75 15.56
CA MET A 140 -8.55 -29.71 14.68
C MET A 140 -7.77 -28.62 15.45
N ARG A 141 -8.29 -28.17 16.60
CA ARG A 141 -7.58 -27.17 17.45
C ARG A 141 -6.25 -27.68 17.96
N TRP A 142 -6.16 -28.98 18.24
CA TRP A 142 -4.94 -29.62 18.72
C TRP A 142 -3.90 -29.84 17.61
N ARG A 143 -4.31 -30.39 16.44
CA ARG A 143 -3.42 -30.52 15.26
C ARG A 143 -2.82 -29.19 14.81
N ALA A 144 -3.59 -28.10 14.87
CA ALA A 144 -3.09 -26.77 14.53
C ALA A 144 -1.95 -26.31 15.45
N ARG A 145 -1.93 -26.75 16.72
CA ARG A 145 -0.87 -26.43 17.70
C ARG A 145 0.34 -27.36 17.59
N GLU A 146 0.17 -28.64 17.28
CA GLU A 146 1.30 -29.57 17.12
C GLU A 146 2.13 -29.29 15.86
N ILE A 147 1.45 -28.93 14.75
CA ILE A 147 2.09 -28.59 13.46
C ILE A 147 2.94 -27.31 13.57
N SER A 148 2.59 -26.37 14.45
CA SER A 148 3.38 -25.14 14.64
C SER A 148 4.69 -25.40 15.40
N ILE A 149 4.71 -26.36 16.32
CA ILE A 149 5.89 -26.73 17.12
C ILE A 149 6.89 -27.57 16.31
N ARG A 150 6.41 -28.56 15.54
CA ARG A 150 7.29 -29.47 14.77
C ARG A 150 7.89 -28.86 13.50
N ARG A 151 7.26 -27.82 12.91
CA ARG A 151 7.81 -27.18 11.69
C ARG A 151 9.05 -26.31 11.95
N ARG A 152 9.44 -26.03 13.20
CA ARG A 152 10.42 -24.98 13.52
C ARG A 152 11.45 -25.30 14.60
N THR A 153 11.56 -26.56 15.02
CA THR A 153 12.74 -27.08 15.71
C THR A 153 13.62 -27.78 14.68
N SER A 154 14.83 -27.25 14.42
CA SER A 154 15.82 -27.87 13.55
C SER A 154 17.19 -27.90 14.23
N GLU A 155 17.84 -29.07 14.25
CA GLU A 155 19.16 -29.34 14.86
C GLU A 155 20.38 -28.81 14.07
N VAL A 156 20.30 -27.67 13.36
CA VAL A 156 21.38 -27.23 12.46
C VAL A 156 22.12 -25.99 13.00
N PRO A 157 23.48 -25.96 13.03
CA PRO A 157 24.25 -24.77 13.39
C PRO A 157 23.95 -23.61 12.43
N ASP A 158 23.70 -22.43 12.98
CA ASP A 158 23.19 -21.25 12.28
C ASP A 158 24.33 -20.48 11.54
N PRO A 159 24.33 -20.44 10.19
CA PRO A 159 25.31 -19.66 9.42
C PRO A 159 25.28 -18.16 9.71
N GLU A 160 24.22 -17.61 10.30
CA GLU A 160 24.16 -16.20 10.68
C GLU A 160 25.03 -15.87 11.89
N VAL A 161 25.21 -16.79 12.83
CA VAL A 161 26.07 -16.57 14.02
C VAL A 161 27.53 -16.46 13.60
N ASP A 162 27.97 -17.33 12.69
CA ASP A 162 29.32 -17.26 12.11
C ASP A 162 29.53 -16.00 11.27
N ARG A 163 28.48 -15.55 10.55
CA ARG A 163 28.52 -14.30 9.77
C ARG A 163 28.54 -13.06 10.65
N LEU A 164 27.78 -13.02 11.74
CA LEU A 164 27.82 -11.92 12.71
C LEU A 164 29.17 -11.87 13.43
N ALA A 165 29.70 -13.03 13.85
CA ALA A 165 31.03 -13.12 14.45
C ALA A 165 32.14 -12.70 13.47
N ALA A 166 32.00 -13.00 12.17
CA ALA A 166 32.89 -12.48 11.13
C ALA A 166 32.79 -10.95 11.00
N ALA A 167 31.57 -10.40 10.91
CA ALA A 167 31.34 -8.96 10.82
C ALA A 167 31.87 -8.20 12.05
N LEU A 168 31.73 -8.75 13.26
CA LEU A 168 32.27 -8.17 14.49
C LEU A 168 33.82 -8.21 14.52
N ARG A 169 34.43 -9.26 13.96
CA ARG A 169 35.89 -9.33 13.79
C ARG A 169 36.38 -8.26 12.81
N GLU A 170 35.70 -8.09 11.69
CA GLU A 170 36.00 -7.03 10.72
C GLU A 170 35.85 -5.64 11.34
N LEU A 171 34.80 -5.40 12.13
CA LEU A 171 34.60 -4.16 12.88
C LEU A 171 35.73 -3.86 13.87
N ARG A 172 36.19 -4.87 14.61
CA ARG A 172 37.31 -4.73 15.56
C ARG A 172 38.65 -4.54 14.85
N GLN A 173 38.80 -5.03 13.62
CA GLN A 173 40.00 -4.88 12.80
C GLN A 173 40.02 -3.58 11.98
N ALA A 174 38.85 -2.99 11.72
CA ALA A 174 38.71 -1.71 11.04
C ALA A 174 39.33 -0.59 11.89
N GLN A 175 40.62 -0.32 11.70
CA GLN A 175 41.25 0.87 12.26
C GLN A 175 40.52 2.13 11.80
N SER A 176 40.51 3.15 12.67
CA SER A 176 39.66 4.36 12.74
C SER A 176 39.24 5.15 11.48
N ARG A 177 39.61 4.76 10.26
CA ARG A 177 39.31 5.50 9.01
C ARG A 177 37.91 5.27 8.42
N ASP A 178 37.30 4.09 8.53
CA ASP A 178 35.91 3.86 8.06
C ASP A 178 35.10 2.90 8.95
N TRP A 179 35.36 2.95 10.26
CA TRP A 179 34.67 2.10 11.24
C TRP A 179 33.13 2.26 11.18
N ILE A 180 32.65 3.49 10.96
CA ILE A 180 31.21 3.77 10.86
C ILE A 180 30.59 3.20 9.58
N GLY A 181 31.33 3.16 8.47
CA GLY A 181 30.88 2.54 7.22
C GLY A 181 30.65 1.04 7.41
N GLU A 182 31.60 0.35 8.02
CA GLU A 182 31.49 -1.08 8.35
C GLU A 182 30.37 -1.34 9.37
N PHE A 183 30.21 -0.48 10.38
CA PHE A 183 29.12 -0.59 11.35
C PHE A 183 27.76 -0.46 10.67
N SER A 184 27.63 0.49 9.74
CA SER A 184 26.41 0.71 8.98
C SER A 184 26.07 -0.45 8.03
N LYS A 185 27.06 -1.21 7.56
CA LYS A 185 26.84 -2.44 6.78
C LYS A 185 26.35 -3.56 7.69
N ALA A 186 27.06 -3.81 8.79
CA ALA A 186 26.68 -4.83 9.77
C ALA A 186 25.27 -4.57 10.33
N TRP A 187 24.96 -3.33 10.68
CA TRP A 187 23.63 -2.95 11.19
C TRP A 187 22.50 -3.17 10.18
N ARG A 188 22.74 -2.92 8.88
CA ARG A 188 21.75 -3.20 7.83
C ARG A 188 21.52 -4.69 7.61
N GLN A 189 22.58 -5.48 7.78
CA GLN A 189 22.53 -6.92 7.56
C GLN A 189 21.89 -7.66 8.74
N PHE A 190 22.25 -7.32 9.97
CA PHE A 190 21.88 -8.10 11.16
C PHE A 190 20.86 -7.39 12.07
N GLY A 191 20.61 -6.09 11.86
CA GLY A 191 19.72 -5.31 12.71
C GLY A 191 20.28 -5.03 14.11
N PRO A 192 19.41 -4.68 15.09
CA PRO A 192 19.82 -4.28 16.43
C PRO A 192 20.24 -5.49 17.28
N GLN A 193 21.48 -5.95 17.11
CA GLN A 193 22.08 -7.03 17.89
C GLN A 193 22.88 -6.50 19.09
N GLY A 194 22.81 -7.14 20.26
CA GLY A 194 23.51 -6.71 21.48
C GLY A 194 25.02 -6.51 21.28
N ALA A 195 25.68 -7.43 20.58
CA ALA A 195 27.11 -7.33 20.30
C ALA A 195 27.50 -6.13 19.40
N LEU A 196 26.59 -5.68 18.52
CA LEU A 196 26.80 -4.44 17.75
C LEU A 196 26.63 -3.21 18.65
N PHE A 197 25.69 -3.24 19.61
CA PHE A 197 25.56 -2.17 20.60
C PHE A 197 26.82 -2.02 21.45
N GLU A 198 27.38 -3.12 21.94
CA GLU A 198 28.61 -3.13 22.73
C GLU A 198 29.78 -2.56 21.93
N ALA A 199 30.00 -3.04 20.70
CA ALA A 199 31.05 -2.54 19.82
C ALA A 199 30.92 -1.02 19.56
N ALA A 200 29.69 -0.52 19.42
CA ALA A 200 29.43 0.91 19.25
C ALA A 200 29.72 1.72 20.52
N ILE A 201 29.38 1.19 21.70
CA ILE A 201 29.63 1.84 22.99
C ILE A 201 31.13 1.90 23.26
N GLU A 202 31.85 0.79 23.07
CA GLU A 202 33.31 0.73 23.18
C GLU A 202 33.96 1.79 22.28
N TRP A 203 33.55 1.83 21.01
CA TRP A 203 34.08 2.81 20.07
C TRP A 203 33.82 4.27 20.50
N LEU A 204 32.63 4.58 21.04
CA LEU A 204 32.31 5.90 21.58
C LEU A 204 33.14 6.25 22.81
N GLN A 205 33.42 5.27 23.68
CA GLN A 205 34.17 5.44 24.92
C GLN A 205 35.69 5.57 24.69
N ASP A 206 36.22 5.02 23.60
CA ASP A 206 37.63 5.12 23.17
C ASP A 206 38.04 6.51 22.63
N GLY A 207 37.47 7.58 23.17
CA GLY A 207 37.77 8.97 22.80
C GLY A 207 37.24 9.40 21.43
N ASN A 208 36.44 8.58 20.75
CA ASN A 208 35.83 8.93 19.48
C ASN A 208 34.47 9.62 19.62
N SER A 209 33.95 9.75 20.86
CA SER A 209 32.68 10.42 21.13
C SER A 209 32.64 11.84 20.55
N GLN A 210 33.74 12.59 20.58
CA GLN A 210 33.82 13.97 20.11
C GLN A 210 33.94 14.11 18.58
N ARG A 211 34.04 12.99 17.85
CA ARG A 211 34.12 13.01 16.39
C ARG A 211 32.77 13.36 15.77
N TYR A 212 32.80 14.07 14.64
CA TYR A 212 31.59 14.42 13.89
C TYR A 212 30.79 13.18 13.46
N GLU A 213 31.49 12.11 13.12
CA GLU A 213 30.90 10.86 12.63
C GLU A 213 30.09 10.13 13.71
N ALA A 214 30.37 10.37 15.01
CA ALA A 214 29.63 9.79 16.13
C ALA A 214 28.12 10.06 16.06
N GLY A 215 27.71 11.18 15.45
CA GLY A 215 26.29 11.50 15.24
C GLY A 215 25.53 10.45 14.42
N LYS A 216 26.18 9.77 13.46
CA LYS A 216 25.58 8.64 12.72
C LYS A 216 25.31 7.46 13.64
N LEU A 217 26.27 7.17 14.52
CA LEU A 217 26.22 6.07 15.45
C LEU A 217 25.10 6.27 16.49
N PHE A 218 25.02 7.47 17.08
CA PHE A 218 23.90 7.83 17.97
C PHE A 218 22.54 7.71 17.28
N GLY A 219 22.44 8.02 15.98
CA GLY A 219 21.22 7.82 15.20
C GLY A 219 20.75 6.35 15.10
N PHE A 220 21.69 5.39 15.13
CA PHE A 220 21.39 3.95 15.19
C PHE A 220 21.03 3.49 16.61
N LEU A 221 21.77 3.97 17.61
CA LEU A 221 21.60 3.56 19.01
C LEU A 221 20.33 4.11 19.67
N LEU A 222 19.94 5.35 19.33
CA LEU A 222 18.73 6.01 19.83
C LEU A 222 17.49 5.65 18.98
N LEU A 223 17.00 4.43 19.19
CA LEU A 223 15.83 3.87 18.49
C LEU A 223 14.55 4.69 18.72
N ARG A 224 13.61 4.70 17.75
CA ARG A 224 12.30 5.37 17.92
C ARG A 224 11.39 4.57 18.86
N LYS A 225 10.55 5.26 19.65
CA LYS A 225 9.47 4.68 20.49
C LYS A 225 8.64 3.58 19.82
N ARG A 226 8.25 3.74 18.56
CA ARG A 226 7.49 2.72 17.80
C ARG A 226 8.24 1.39 17.59
N ARG A 227 9.59 1.41 17.61
CA ARG A 227 10.45 0.22 17.57
C ARG A 227 10.93 -0.21 18.96
N GLN A 228 10.87 0.68 19.96
CA GLN A 228 11.18 0.36 21.37
C GLN A 228 10.18 -0.64 21.96
N ASN A 229 8.87 -0.51 21.70
CA ASN A 229 7.87 -1.44 22.28
C ASN A 229 8.09 -2.92 21.92
N VAL A 230 8.82 -3.22 20.82
CA VAL A 230 9.16 -4.59 20.40
C VAL A 230 10.53 -5.04 20.93
N LEU A 231 11.43 -4.10 21.25
CA LEU A 231 12.85 -4.38 21.57
C LEU A 231 13.20 -4.14 23.04
N GLU A 232 12.44 -3.33 23.78
CA GLU A 232 12.65 -3.04 25.21
C GLU A 232 12.32 -4.23 26.12
N GLN A 233 11.55 -5.22 25.64
CA GLN A 233 11.29 -6.43 26.41
C GLN A 233 12.46 -7.42 26.43
N ILE A 234 13.53 -7.19 25.63
CA ILE A 234 14.50 -8.26 25.33
C ILE A 234 15.95 -7.94 25.77
N CYS A 235 16.71 -6.99 25.22
CA CYS A 235 18.17 -6.94 25.50
C CYS A 235 18.87 -5.61 25.11
N LEU A 236 18.52 -4.44 25.67
CA LEU A 236 19.27 -3.21 25.39
C LEU A 236 20.06 -2.76 26.64
N PRO A 237 21.37 -2.40 26.52
CA PRO A 237 22.07 -1.70 27.59
C PRO A 237 21.28 -0.46 27.98
N SER A 238 21.31 -0.06 29.25
CA SER A 238 20.48 1.03 29.78
C SER A 238 20.53 2.26 28.86
N GLN A 239 19.47 2.51 28.09
CA GLN A 239 19.29 3.68 27.23
C GLN A 239 19.72 5.02 27.89
N PRO A 240 19.58 5.22 29.22
CA PRO A 240 20.09 6.41 29.92
C PRO A 240 21.60 6.69 29.82
N SER A 241 22.47 5.68 29.66
CA SER A 241 23.92 5.91 29.52
C SER A 241 24.29 6.41 28.12
N ILE A 242 23.69 5.80 27.08
CA ILE A 242 23.86 6.23 25.68
C ILE A 242 23.28 7.62 25.47
N ALA A 243 22.09 7.87 26.04
CA ALA A 243 21.46 9.19 25.97
C ALA A 243 22.37 10.27 26.59
N ARG A 244 23.07 9.98 27.71
CA ARG A 244 23.99 10.92 28.36
C ARG A 244 25.22 11.20 27.50
N LEU A 245 25.77 10.18 26.84
CA LEU A 245 26.87 10.37 25.89
C LEU A 245 26.43 11.21 24.69
N ALA A 246 25.22 10.99 24.19
CA ALA A 246 24.66 11.76 23.08
C ALA A 246 24.38 13.23 23.45
N LEU A 247 23.88 13.49 24.66
CA LEU A 247 23.69 14.87 25.16
C LEU A 247 25.03 15.59 25.30
N ARG A 248 26.01 14.97 25.95
CA ARG A 248 27.36 15.55 26.08
C ARG A 248 27.99 15.81 24.70
N TRP A 249 27.80 14.89 23.77
CA TRP A 249 28.25 15.10 22.39
C TRP A 249 27.61 16.34 21.76
N LEU A 250 26.29 16.53 21.91
CA LEU A 250 25.62 17.74 21.43
C LEU A 250 26.10 19.02 22.14
N GLU A 251 26.49 18.97 23.40
CA GLU A 251 26.99 20.13 24.14
C GLU A 251 28.44 20.51 23.77
N GLU A 252 29.28 19.52 23.45
CA GLU A 252 30.71 19.71 23.17
C GLU A 252 31.05 19.91 21.69
N LEU A 253 30.09 19.68 20.78
CA LEU A 253 30.31 19.71 19.34
C LEU A 253 30.60 21.12 18.82
N GLN A 254 31.87 21.39 18.50
CA GLN A 254 32.34 22.66 17.95
C GLN A 254 31.83 22.92 16.52
N HIS A 255 31.65 21.86 15.73
CA HIS A 255 31.24 21.94 14.33
C HIS A 255 30.08 20.98 14.05
N PRO A 256 28.84 21.46 14.25
CA PRO A 256 27.67 20.67 13.88
C PRO A 256 27.61 20.48 12.36
N GLY A 257 27.67 19.23 11.92
CA GLY A 257 27.25 18.85 10.57
C GLY A 257 25.90 18.12 10.60
N MET A 258 25.53 17.41 9.53
CA MET A 258 24.15 16.97 9.26
C MET A 258 23.48 16.03 10.30
N HIS A 259 24.21 15.51 11.30
CA HIS A 259 23.71 14.47 12.19
C HIS A 259 23.18 14.98 13.54
N TRP A 260 23.53 16.19 13.98
CA TRP A 260 23.14 16.70 15.30
C TRP A 260 21.61 16.74 15.46
N ALA A 261 20.88 17.20 14.45
CA ALA A 261 19.43 17.38 14.53
C ALA A 261 18.68 16.04 14.65
N ILE A 262 19.23 14.98 14.05
CA ILE A 262 18.68 13.62 14.19
C ILE A 262 18.88 13.15 15.63
N VAL A 263 20.08 13.31 16.17
CA VAL A 263 20.40 12.90 17.56
C VAL A 263 19.54 13.66 18.56
N TRP A 264 19.47 15.00 18.42
CA TRP A 264 18.61 15.85 19.25
C TRP A 264 17.16 15.38 19.22
N GLN A 265 16.60 15.12 18.02
CA GLN A 265 15.23 14.66 17.88
C GLN A 265 15.00 13.31 18.57
N ARG A 266 15.96 12.38 18.50
CA ARG A 266 15.82 11.08 19.16
C ARG A 266 15.86 11.19 20.68
N LEU A 267 16.70 12.08 21.22
CA LEU A 267 16.71 12.39 22.65
C LEU A 267 15.38 13.00 23.10
N TRP A 268 14.85 13.93 22.30
CA TRP A 268 13.56 14.57 22.53
C TRP A 268 12.41 13.55 22.53
N ASP A 269 12.26 12.79 21.43
CA ASP A 269 11.22 11.78 21.27
C ASP A 269 11.29 10.72 22.39
N GLY A 270 12.50 10.35 22.82
CA GLY A 270 12.78 9.37 23.86
C GLY A 270 12.46 9.84 25.29
N ARG A 271 12.27 11.15 25.53
CA ARG A 271 12.11 11.74 26.87
C ARG A 271 13.20 11.30 27.86
N HIS A 272 14.43 11.18 27.38
CA HIS A 272 15.56 10.71 28.19
C HIS A 272 16.11 11.77 29.16
N PHE A 273 15.75 13.04 28.98
CA PHE A 273 16.22 14.18 29.77
C PHE A 273 15.08 15.15 30.09
N PRO A 274 15.25 16.02 31.11
CA PRO A 274 14.42 17.20 31.28
C PRO A 274 14.40 18.04 30.01
N GLU A 275 13.23 18.57 29.64
CA GLU A 275 13.03 19.34 28.41
C GLU A 275 13.95 20.56 28.33
N ALA A 276 14.23 21.21 29.48
CA ALA A 276 15.09 22.39 29.57
C ALA A 276 16.52 22.18 29.05
N ASP A 277 17.12 21.00 29.27
CA ASP A 277 18.49 20.71 28.85
C ASP A 277 18.57 20.63 27.31
N LEU A 278 17.60 19.94 26.70
CA LEU A 278 17.52 19.82 25.24
C LEU A 278 17.12 21.13 24.57
N ILE A 279 16.28 21.95 25.21
CA ILE A 279 15.90 23.29 24.74
C ILE A 279 17.12 24.22 24.69
N SER A 280 17.99 24.19 25.71
CA SER A 280 19.21 25.00 25.74
C SER A 280 20.14 24.66 24.56
N VAL A 281 20.35 23.37 24.33
CA VAL A 281 21.13 22.86 23.20
C VAL A 281 20.51 23.31 21.87
N ALA A 282 19.19 23.15 21.71
CA ALA A 282 18.47 23.58 20.51
C ALA A 282 18.66 25.08 20.23
N TYR A 283 18.50 25.92 21.26
CA TYR A 283 18.66 27.36 21.15
C TYR A 283 20.09 27.74 20.76
N HIS A 284 21.10 27.08 21.34
CA HIS A 284 22.50 27.28 20.98
C HIS A 284 22.75 27.02 19.50
N TYR A 285 22.28 25.88 18.96
CA TYR A 285 22.46 25.53 17.55
C TYR A 285 21.72 26.47 16.59
N LEU A 286 20.49 26.85 16.94
CA LEU A 286 19.73 27.82 16.13
C LEU A 286 20.40 29.20 16.07
N HIS A 287 21.14 29.58 17.10
CA HIS A 287 21.79 30.88 17.18
C HIS A 287 23.17 30.91 16.50
N THR A 288 23.93 29.81 16.60
CA THR A 288 25.35 29.72 16.19
C THR A 288 25.58 29.26 14.76
N GLU A 289 24.66 28.50 14.16
CA GLU A 289 24.88 27.99 12.81
C GLU A 289 24.52 28.99 11.69
N ASP A 290 25.52 29.61 11.09
CA ASP A 290 25.37 30.21 9.75
C ASP A 290 25.23 29.10 8.65
N HIS A 291 25.44 27.82 8.98
CA HIS A 291 25.44 26.68 8.04
C HIS A 291 24.12 25.89 7.92
N VAL A 292 23.21 25.90 8.92
CA VAL A 292 21.77 25.54 8.71
C VAL A 292 21.24 26.28 7.47
N PHE A 293 21.81 27.45 7.26
CA PHE A 293 21.38 28.48 6.36
C PHE A 293 22.21 28.53 5.06
N ALA A 294 23.52 28.27 5.10
CA ALA A 294 24.40 28.37 3.93
C ALA A 294 24.29 27.22 2.90
N SER A 295 23.64 26.09 3.21
CA SER A 295 23.50 25.01 2.21
C SER A 295 22.39 25.35 1.21
N ASN A 296 22.71 25.44 -0.08
CA ASN A 296 21.81 25.77 -1.21
C ASN A 296 20.68 24.74 -1.42
N GLY A 297 19.78 24.59 -0.44
CA GLY A 297 18.49 23.87 -0.52
C GLY A 297 18.55 22.39 -0.92
N ARG A 298 19.72 21.79 -1.14
CA ARG A 298 19.84 20.47 -1.77
C ARG A 298 20.49 19.39 -0.91
N THR A 299 21.22 19.72 0.16
CA THR A 299 22.02 18.71 0.91
C THR A 299 22.15 18.94 2.43
N GLY A 300 21.14 19.51 3.09
CA GLY A 300 20.99 19.46 4.56
C GLY A 300 19.98 18.39 4.99
N PRO A 301 19.97 17.94 6.27
CA PRO A 301 18.93 17.06 6.79
C PRO A 301 17.59 17.81 6.70
N ARG A 302 16.82 17.54 5.65
CA ARG A 302 15.69 18.37 5.16
C ARG A 302 14.64 18.78 6.20
N ASP A 303 14.62 18.18 7.39
CA ASP A 303 13.60 18.46 8.42
C ASP A 303 14.17 18.80 9.81
N GLY A 304 15.50 18.86 10.01
CA GLY A 304 16.10 18.91 11.36
C GLY A 304 15.66 20.12 12.18
N TRP A 305 15.86 21.32 11.63
CA TRP A 305 15.47 22.58 12.26
C TRP A 305 13.93 22.70 12.37
N VAL A 306 13.18 22.26 11.36
CA VAL A 306 11.70 22.26 11.36
C VAL A 306 11.17 21.42 12.52
N ARG A 307 11.70 20.21 12.70
CA ARG A 307 11.29 19.29 13.77
C ARG A 307 11.58 19.87 15.13
N MET A 308 12.76 20.46 15.31
CA MET A 308 13.17 21.10 16.55
C MET A 308 12.31 22.31 16.88
N TRP A 309 12.11 23.19 15.89
CA TRP A 309 11.25 24.36 16.03
C TRP A 309 9.83 23.92 16.41
N ARG A 310 9.26 22.92 15.73
CA ARG A 310 7.93 22.37 16.05
C ARG A 310 7.86 21.83 17.47
N ALA A 311 8.84 21.04 17.88
CA ALA A 311 8.90 20.46 19.23
C ALA A 311 8.95 21.56 20.30
N MET A 312 9.86 22.52 20.15
CA MET A 312 9.98 23.67 21.07
C MET A 312 8.74 24.56 21.07
N TRP A 313 8.04 24.71 19.94
CA TRP A 313 6.83 25.51 19.90
C TRP A 313 5.65 24.82 20.60
N ILE A 314 5.49 23.52 20.37
CA ILE A 314 4.37 22.76 20.93
C ILE A 314 4.57 22.56 22.44
N GLU A 315 5.75 22.10 22.83
CA GLU A 315 6.03 21.63 24.20
C GLU A 315 6.73 22.71 25.05
N GLY A 316 7.36 23.71 24.44
CA GLY A 316 8.08 24.75 25.15
C GLY A 316 7.19 25.78 25.85
N HIS A 317 7.76 26.40 26.87
CA HIS A 317 7.15 27.46 27.68
C HIS A 317 6.98 28.76 26.88
N GLN A 318 6.13 29.66 27.40
CA GLN A 318 5.85 30.94 26.75
C GLN A 318 7.12 31.77 26.49
N SER A 319 8.07 31.81 27.42
CA SER A 319 9.37 32.51 27.24
C SER A 319 10.19 31.94 26.08
N GLU A 320 10.13 30.64 25.85
CA GLU A 320 10.87 29.95 24.78
C GLU A 320 10.22 30.21 23.41
N ARG A 321 8.89 30.26 23.34
CA ARG A 321 8.16 30.68 22.14
C ARG A 321 8.50 32.12 21.73
N HIS A 322 8.56 33.04 22.70
CA HIS A 322 8.99 34.41 22.44
C HIS A 322 10.45 34.48 21.95
N ALA A 323 11.33 33.63 22.50
CA ALA A 323 12.70 33.53 22.04
C ALA A 323 12.80 33.01 20.59
N LEU A 324 11.96 32.03 20.22
CA LEU A 324 11.88 31.52 18.83
C LEU A 324 11.40 32.59 17.84
N ILE A 325 10.41 33.40 18.21
CA ILE A 325 9.97 34.53 17.39
C ILE A 325 11.08 35.57 17.24
N SER A 326 11.73 35.93 18.36
CA SER A 326 12.83 36.90 18.36
C SER A 326 13.99 36.44 17.47
N LEU A 327 14.32 35.15 17.53
CA LEU A 327 15.31 34.52 16.66
C LEU A 327 14.88 34.56 15.19
N PHE A 328 13.61 34.24 14.90
CA PHE A 328 13.07 34.33 13.55
C PHE A 328 13.26 35.74 12.99
N GLU A 329 12.89 36.77 13.74
CA GLU A 329 13.04 38.16 13.33
C GLU A 329 14.49 38.55 13.08
N GLN A 330 15.41 38.12 13.96
CA GLN A 330 16.85 38.35 13.79
C GLN A 330 17.43 37.70 12.53
N ARG A 331 16.87 36.56 12.09
CA ARG A 331 17.36 35.76 10.96
C ARG A 331 16.38 35.75 9.78
N ARG A 332 15.43 36.69 9.74
CA ARG A 332 14.27 36.68 8.84
C ARG A 332 14.66 36.56 7.37
N GLU A 333 15.60 37.38 6.90
CA GLU A 333 16.03 37.37 5.48
C GLU A 333 16.48 35.97 5.02
N HIS A 334 17.15 35.24 5.91
CA HIS A 334 17.63 33.90 5.59
C HIS A 334 16.51 32.87 5.63
N LEU A 335 15.70 32.88 6.69
CA LEU A 335 14.63 31.91 6.92
C LEU A 335 13.57 31.96 5.81
N MET A 336 13.29 33.15 5.27
CA MET A 336 12.33 33.34 4.18
C MET A 336 12.71 32.62 2.89
N ARG A 337 13.97 32.21 2.73
CA ARG A 337 14.44 31.41 1.57
C ARG A 337 14.26 29.91 1.77
N LEU A 338 13.89 29.45 2.96
CA LEU A 338 13.79 28.03 3.27
C LEU A 338 12.47 27.43 2.74
N PRO A 339 12.50 26.28 2.02
CA PRO A 339 11.31 25.61 1.51
C PRO A 339 10.29 25.16 2.55
N ASP A 340 10.74 24.87 3.77
CA ASP A 340 9.89 24.29 4.81
C ASP A 340 9.37 25.32 5.82
N LEU A 341 9.70 26.61 5.65
CA LEU A 341 9.26 27.68 6.54
C LEU A 341 7.74 27.77 6.62
N GLY A 342 7.04 27.66 5.48
CA GLY A 342 5.57 27.71 5.47
C GLY A 342 4.94 26.63 6.35
N GLY A 343 5.56 25.45 6.44
CA GLY A 343 5.11 24.37 7.33
C GLY A 343 5.34 24.63 8.82
N VAL A 344 6.29 25.50 9.16
CA VAL A 344 6.55 25.98 10.53
C VAL A 344 5.58 27.11 10.87
N MET A 345 5.46 28.13 10.02
CA MET A 345 4.55 29.26 10.24
C MET A 345 3.09 28.81 10.30
N LEU A 346 2.71 27.76 9.55
CA LEU A 346 1.38 27.18 9.68
C LEU A 346 1.12 26.60 11.08
N LEU A 347 2.13 26.03 11.74
CA LEU A 347 2.01 25.59 13.14
C LEU A 347 1.87 26.78 14.08
N VAL A 348 2.63 27.85 13.86
CA VAL A 348 2.51 29.09 14.66
C VAL A 348 1.11 29.68 14.55
N SER A 349 0.54 29.65 13.34
CA SER A 349 -0.79 30.18 13.07
C SER A 349 -1.93 29.48 13.83
N GLU A 350 -1.67 28.32 14.42
CA GLU A 350 -2.63 27.62 15.27
C GLU A 350 -2.89 28.39 16.57
N ASP A 351 -1.85 29.02 17.12
CA ASP A 351 -1.92 29.85 18.32
C ASP A 351 -2.61 31.20 18.01
N PRO A 352 -3.79 31.50 18.61
CA PRO A 352 -4.50 32.74 18.36
C PRO A 352 -3.67 34.01 18.59
N ASP A 353 -2.78 34.02 19.58
CA ASP A 353 -1.99 35.19 19.96
C ASP A 353 -0.93 35.53 18.91
N HIS A 354 -0.39 34.49 18.25
CA HIS A 354 0.68 34.61 17.26
C HIS A 354 0.20 34.46 15.82
N ARG A 355 -1.08 34.12 15.61
CA ARG A 355 -1.66 33.89 14.29
C ARG A 355 -1.52 35.08 13.34
N PRO A 356 -1.86 36.32 13.71
CA PRO A 356 -1.75 37.44 12.77
C PRO A 356 -0.31 37.61 12.25
N TRP A 357 0.67 37.49 13.16
CA TRP A 357 2.08 37.55 12.81
C TRP A 357 2.48 36.41 11.86
N ALA A 358 2.09 35.17 12.17
CA ALA A 358 2.41 34.00 11.36
C ALA A 358 1.82 34.06 9.95
N LEU A 359 0.58 34.54 9.80
CA LEU A 359 -0.06 34.65 8.49
C LEU A 359 0.67 35.65 7.59
N VAL A 360 1.10 36.79 8.14
CA VAL A 360 1.93 37.78 7.42
C VAL A 360 3.23 37.14 6.93
N GLN A 361 3.91 36.34 7.77
CA GLN A 361 5.13 35.65 7.34
C GLN A 361 4.85 34.62 6.23
N ILE A 362 3.71 33.92 6.27
CA ILE A 362 3.33 32.97 5.21
C ILE A 362 3.05 33.72 3.90
N GLU A 363 2.34 34.85 3.94
CA GLU A 363 2.08 35.66 2.75
C GLU A 363 3.36 36.11 2.08
N GLU A 364 4.27 36.72 2.84
CA GLU A 364 5.56 37.17 2.31
C GLU A 364 6.42 36.01 1.82
N TRP A 365 6.38 34.86 2.49
CA TRP A 365 7.14 33.66 2.10
C TRP A 365 6.62 33.07 0.78
N LEU A 366 5.30 33.08 0.58
CA LEU A 366 4.71 32.76 -0.71
C LEU A 366 5.16 33.78 -1.76
N MET A 367 5.09 35.08 -1.48
CA MET A 367 5.41 36.12 -2.47
C MET A 367 6.89 36.20 -2.88
N THR A 368 7.81 35.85 -1.99
CA THR A 368 9.27 36.01 -2.22
C THR A 368 9.92 34.83 -2.93
N SER A 369 9.25 33.69 -3.06
CA SER A 369 9.83 32.49 -3.68
C SER A 369 9.67 32.47 -5.21
N SER A 370 10.78 32.36 -5.93
CA SER A 370 10.80 32.08 -7.38
C SER A 370 10.54 30.61 -7.72
N HIS A 371 10.51 29.72 -6.72
CA HIS A 371 10.37 28.28 -6.90
C HIS A 371 9.07 27.75 -6.28
N ARG A 372 8.08 27.48 -7.13
CA ARG A 372 6.73 27.03 -6.76
C ARG A 372 6.63 25.51 -6.69
N SER A 373 7.33 24.89 -5.73
CA SER A 373 7.35 23.42 -5.59
C SER A 373 6.09 22.88 -4.89
N ARG A 374 5.95 21.55 -4.84
CA ARG A 374 4.86 20.83 -4.13
C ARG A 374 4.67 21.28 -2.67
N HIS A 375 5.73 21.72 -1.99
CA HIS A 375 5.63 22.16 -0.59
C HIS A 375 4.81 23.46 -0.45
N TRP A 376 4.99 24.42 -1.35
CA TRP A 376 4.28 25.70 -1.33
C TRP A 376 2.79 25.50 -1.60
N MET A 377 2.46 24.66 -2.58
CA MET A 377 1.10 24.23 -2.89
C MET A 377 0.40 23.59 -1.68
N MET A 378 1.10 22.72 -0.93
CA MET A 378 0.57 22.12 0.29
C MET A 378 0.31 23.16 1.39
N VAL A 379 1.19 24.15 1.56
CA VAL A 379 0.96 25.23 2.53
C VAL A 379 -0.21 26.10 2.10
N LEU A 380 -0.26 26.48 0.82
CA LEU A 380 -1.30 27.34 0.26
C LEU A 380 -2.69 26.71 0.34
N SER A 381 -2.85 25.44 -0.02
CA SER A 381 -4.11 24.71 0.14
C SER A 381 -4.57 24.66 1.61
N LYS A 382 -3.64 24.43 2.55
CA LYS A 382 -3.95 24.42 3.98
C LYS A 382 -4.39 25.78 4.52
N VAL A 383 -3.69 26.87 4.17
CA VAL A 383 -4.10 28.22 4.64
C VAL A 383 -5.42 28.64 4.01
N LEU A 384 -5.66 28.32 2.72
CA LEU A 384 -6.95 28.57 2.08
C LEU A 384 -8.08 27.82 2.79
N ASN A 385 -7.91 26.55 3.14
CA ASN A 385 -8.95 25.80 3.86
C ASN A 385 -9.15 26.29 5.29
N ARG A 386 -8.06 26.58 6.02
CA ARG A 386 -8.11 26.88 7.45
C ARG A 386 -8.51 28.32 7.76
N PHE A 387 -8.16 29.26 6.89
CA PHE A 387 -8.39 30.69 7.07
C PHE A 387 -9.22 31.24 5.91
N PRO A 388 -10.51 30.87 5.83
CA PRO A 388 -11.30 31.16 4.65
C PRO A 388 -11.59 32.64 4.42
N ASP A 389 -11.62 33.43 5.48
CA ASP A 389 -11.89 34.88 5.44
C ASP A 389 -10.64 35.72 5.14
N HIS A 390 -9.48 35.07 4.99
CA HIS A 390 -8.22 35.76 4.74
C HIS A 390 -8.14 36.28 3.31
N GLN A 391 -7.97 37.59 3.13
CA GLN A 391 -8.13 38.25 1.84
C GLN A 391 -6.98 38.00 0.85
N PHE A 392 -5.74 37.82 1.32
CA PHE A 392 -4.56 37.74 0.45
C PHE A 392 -4.29 36.36 -0.16
N PHE A 393 -4.56 35.26 0.55
CA PHE A 393 -4.25 33.91 0.04
C PHE A 393 -5.00 33.55 -1.26
N PRO A 394 -6.29 33.90 -1.43
CA PRO A 394 -6.97 33.70 -2.70
C PRO A 394 -6.30 34.44 -3.86
N THR A 395 -5.85 35.67 -3.64
CA THR A 395 -5.16 36.48 -4.66
C THR A 395 -3.83 35.84 -5.07
N ILE A 396 -2.99 35.47 -4.10
CA ILE A 396 -1.71 34.78 -4.34
C ILE A 396 -1.94 33.47 -5.10
N ALA A 397 -2.96 32.70 -4.70
CA ALA A 397 -3.30 31.44 -5.34
C ALA A 397 -3.74 31.64 -6.80
N LEU A 398 -4.59 32.62 -7.09
CA LEU A 398 -5.00 32.95 -8.45
C LEU A 398 -3.82 33.34 -9.35
N GLU A 399 -2.92 34.21 -8.87
CA GLU A 399 -1.73 34.62 -9.62
C GLU A 399 -0.84 33.42 -9.98
N TRP A 400 -0.71 32.48 -9.06
CA TRP A 400 0.12 31.29 -9.26
C TRP A 400 -0.51 30.28 -10.21
N LEU A 401 -1.83 30.16 -10.16
CA LEU A 401 -2.58 29.27 -11.03
C LEU A 401 -2.51 29.70 -12.52
N HIS A 402 -2.53 31.00 -12.80
CA HIS A 402 -2.31 31.57 -14.14
C HIS A 402 -0.88 31.37 -14.66
N GLY A 403 0.11 31.29 -13.76
CA GLY A 403 1.52 31.10 -14.14
C GLY A 403 1.94 29.63 -14.24
N ASP A 404 2.33 29.04 -13.11
CA ASP A 404 2.94 27.70 -13.07
C ASP A 404 1.92 26.57 -12.86
N GLY A 405 0.65 26.92 -12.57
CA GLY A 405 -0.45 25.99 -12.33
C GLY A 405 -0.63 24.93 -13.43
N ALA A 406 -0.57 25.36 -14.69
CA ALA A 406 -0.79 24.51 -15.85
C ALA A 406 0.27 23.41 -16.03
N ARG A 407 1.43 23.53 -15.37
CA ARG A 407 2.57 22.62 -15.54
C ARG A 407 2.58 21.47 -14.53
N PHE A 408 1.86 21.59 -13.42
CA PHE A 408 1.91 20.60 -12.34
C PHE A 408 0.51 20.23 -11.84
N SER A 409 0.18 18.94 -11.92
CA SER A 409 -1.14 18.40 -11.52
C SER A 409 -1.51 18.65 -10.05
N GLY A 410 -0.53 18.91 -9.19
CA GLY A 410 -0.80 19.19 -7.77
C GLY A 410 -1.60 20.49 -7.55
N TRP A 411 -1.51 21.48 -8.45
CA TRP A 411 -2.20 22.76 -8.30
C TRP A 411 -3.72 22.63 -8.40
N TYR A 412 -4.24 21.51 -8.91
CA TYR A 412 -5.68 21.23 -8.96
C TYR A 412 -6.34 21.31 -7.59
N GLU A 413 -5.65 20.87 -6.52
CA GLU A 413 -6.17 20.98 -5.16
C GLU A 413 -6.44 22.44 -4.78
N VAL A 414 -5.49 23.34 -5.06
CA VAL A 414 -5.63 24.78 -4.81
C VAL A 414 -6.76 25.37 -5.65
N TRP A 415 -6.82 25.04 -6.94
CA TRP A 415 -7.89 25.49 -7.84
C TRP A 415 -9.28 25.05 -7.36
N SER A 416 -9.43 23.78 -6.97
CA SER A 416 -10.70 23.23 -6.47
C SER A 416 -11.18 23.89 -5.17
N ILE A 417 -10.25 24.29 -4.29
CA ILE A 417 -10.56 25.03 -3.06
C ILE A 417 -11.10 26.42 -3.40
N LEU A 418 -10.46 27.14 -4.33
CA LEU A 418 -10.94 28.45 -4.74
C LEU A 418 -12.29 28.38 -5.46
N ARG A 419 -12.51 27.34 -6.27
CA ARG A 419 -13.77 27.13 -7.00
C ARG A 419 -14.94 26.94 -6.06
N ARG A 420 -14.79 26.11 -5.02
CA ARG A 420 -15.81 25.92 -3.96
C ARG A 420 -16.13 27.19 -3.18
N LYS A 421 -15.24 28.17 -3.20
CA LYS A 421 -15.42 29.47 -2.52
C LYS A 421 -15.99 30.56 -3.43
N SER A 422 -16.50 30.20 -4.60
CA SER A 422 -17.20 31.12 -5.51
C SER A 422 -16.36 32.32 -5.95
N VAL A 423 -15.10 32.10 -6.33
CA VAL A 423 -14.27 33.11 -7.02
C VAL A 423 -14.39 32.88 -8.55
N PRO A 424 -15.43 33.40 -9.22
CA PRO A 424 -15.97 32.70 -10.39
C PRO A 424 -15.24 33.05 -11.69
N HIS A 425 -15.01 34.35 -11.94
CA HIS A 425 -14.64 34.82 -13.27
C HIS A 425 -13.15 34.62 -13.63
N SER A 426 -12.25 34.59 -12.64
CA SER A 426 -10.81 34.39 -12.88
C SER A 426 -10.44 32.90 -13.03
N LEU A 427 -11.17 31.99 -12.36
CA LEU A 427 -10.86 30.56 -12.38
C LEU A 427 -11.25 29.86 -13.69
N ASP A 428 -12.26 30.36 -14.40
CA ASP A 428 -12.62 29.84 -15.72
C ASP A 428 -11.50 30.10 -16.74
N ALA A 429 -10.83 31.25 -16.65
CA ALA A 429 -9.66 31.57 -17.48
C ALA A 429 -8.46 30.66 -17.17
N VAL A 430 -8.23 30.36 -15.88
CA VAL A 430 -7.20 29.37 -15.46
C VAL A 430 -7.53 27.98 -16.00
N ALA A 431 -8.77 27.51 -15.81
CA ALA A 431 -9.21 26.20 -16.29
C ALA A 431 -9.03 26.10 -17.81
N TYR A 432 -9.37 27.16 -18.53
CA TYR A 432 -9.17 27.27 -19.96
C TYR A 432 -7.69 27.18 -20.37
N GLU A 433 -6.80 27.94 -19.73
CA GLU A 433 -5.35 27.86 -19.98
C GLU A 433 -4.83 26.44 -19.74
N TRP A 434 -5.28 25.78 -18.68
CA TRP A 434 -4.88 24.42 -18.34
C TRP A 434 -5.40 23.38 -19.34
N LEU A 435 -6.63 23.53 -19.82
CA LEU A 435 -7.20 22.62 -20.82
C LEU A 435 -6.48 22.73 -22.17
N LEU A 436 -6.10 23.94 -22.57
CA LEU A 436 -5.40 24.17 -23.85
C LEU A 436 -3.89 23.90 -23.81
N GLN A 437 -3.20 24.28 -22.74
CA GLN A 437 -1.75 24.11 -22.61
C GLN A 437 -1.36 22.79 -21.95
N GLY A 438 -2.27 22.20 -21.18
CA GLY A 438 -2.07 20.92 -20.51
C GLY A 438 -2.07 19.75 -21.48
N ARG A 439 -1.38 18.67 -21.11
CA ARG A 439 -1.45 17.42 -21.86
C ARG A 439 -2.77 16.72 -21.52
N VAL A 440 -3.52 16.29 -22.53
CA VAL A 440 -4.72 15.45 -22.33
C VAL A 440 -4.41 14.20 -21.50
N THR A 441 -3.16 13.73 -21.48
CA THR A 441 -2.74 12.59 -20.64
C THR A 441 -2.66 12.87 -19.13
N MET A 442 -2.82 14.13 -18.69
CA MET A 442 -2.80 14.48 -17.27
C MET A 442 -4.02 13.89 -16.55
N ARG A 443 -3.79 13.32 -15.36
CA ARG A 443 -4.85 12.69 -14.55
C ARG A 443 -6.01 13.62 -14.25
N ILE A 444 -5.72 14.89 -14.00
CA ILE A 444 -6.69 15.92 -13.58
C ILE A 444 -7.41 16.62 -14.73
N TRP A 445 -7.00 16.35 -15.98
CA TRP A 445 -7.57 16.99 -17.16
C TRP A 445 -9.09 16.77 -17.30
N PRO A 446 -9.64 15.55 -17.14
CA PRO A 446 -11.09 15.33 -17.20
C PRO A 446 -11.86 16.01 -16.07
N ASP A 447 -11.27 16.16 -14.88
CA ASP A 447 -11.88 16.88 -13.75
C ASP A 447 -12.07 18.36 -14.08
N VAL A 448 -11.00 19.01 -14.58
CA VAL A 448 -11.03 20.42 -14.97
C VAL A 448 -11.99 20.65 -16.13
N LEU A 449 -12.06 19.72 -17.11
CA LEU A 449 -13.00 19.82 -18.21
C LEU A 449 -14.44 19.73 -17.69
N ALA A 450 -14.76 18.70 -16.91
CA ALA A 450 -16.11 18.47 -16.39
C ALA A 450 -16.65 19.69 -15.63
N ASP A 451 -15.80 20.32 -14.81
CA ASP A 451 -16.15 21.54 -14.06
C ASP A 451 -16.26 22.80 -14.94
N PHE A 452 -15.50 22.87 -16.04
CA PHE A 452 -15.58 23.97 -17.00
C PHE A 452 -16.87 23.91 -17.84
N LEU A 453 -17.37 22.70 -18.13
CA LEU A 453 -18.54 22.48 -18.98
C LEU A 453 -19.83 23.12 -18.45
N ASP A 454 -19.95 23.35 -17.15
CA ASP A 454 -21.14 23.95 -16.55
C ASP A 454 -21.36 25.42 -16.92
N ASN A 455 -20.35 26.12 -17.46
CA ASN A 455 -20.39 27.59 -17.67
C ASN A 455 -19.85 28.10 -19.03
N GLY A 456 -19.51 27.22 -19.99
CA GLY A 456 -18.74 27.58 -21.19
C GLY A 456 -19.47 28.36 -22.30
N ARG A 457 -18.80 29.37 -22.89
CA ARG A 457 -19.26 30.13 -24.08
C ARG A 457 -19.16 29.32 -25.38
N LEU A 458 -20.07 29.58 -26.32
CA LEU A 458 -20.30 28.83 -27.56
C LEU A 458 -19.12 28.82 -28.55
N ASP A 459 -18.34 29.89 -28.61
CA ASP A 459 -17.20 30.08 -29.52
C ASP A 459 -15.97 29.21 -29.19
N LEU A 460 -15.88 28.74 -27.95
CA LEU A 460 -14.72 27.98 -27.45
C LEU A 460 -14.95 26.46 -27.43
N LYS A 461 -16.17 26.01 -27.70
CA LYS A 461 -16.58 24.61 -27.57
C LYS A 461 -15.92 23.68 -28.59
N GLN A 462 -15.54 24.17 -29.77
CA GLN A 462 -14.98 23.34 -30.84
C GLN A 462 -13.55 22.87 -30.56
N ARG A 463 -12.66 23.74 -30.05
CA ARG A 463 -11.30 23.33 -29.68
C ARG A 463 -11.28 22.39 -28.47
N LEU A 464 -12.16 22.62 -27.50
CA LEU A 464 -12.33 21.72 -26.35
C LEU A 464 -12.89 20.36 -26.77
N ARG A 465 -13.77 20.31 -27.77
CA ARG A 465 -14.25 19.06 -28.37
C ARG A 465 -13.09 18.22 -28.93
N GLU A 466 -12.21 18.80 -29.74
CA GLU A 466 -11.06 18.09 -30.30
C GLU A 466 -10.18 17.46 -29.21
N LEU A 467 -9.93 18.21 -28.13
CA LEU A 467 -9.12 17.73 -27.00
C LEU A 467 -9.87 16.66 -26.17
N ALA A 468 -11.19 16.80 -26.01
CA ALA A 468 -12.02 15.81 -25.34
C ALA A 468 -12.08 14.49 -26.14
N GLU A 469 -12.20 14.56 -27.47
CA GLU A 469 -12.13 13.40 -28.35
C GLU A 469 -10.76 12.70 -28.26
N GLN A 470 -9.66 13.45 -28.26
CA GLN A 470 -8.31 12.90 -28.04
C GLN A 470 -8.19 12.20 -26.68
N TRP A 471 -8.77 12.77 -25.63
CA TRP A 471 -8.78 12.15 -24.31
C TRP A 471 -9.60 10.86 -24.29
N LEU A 472 -10.79 10.84 -24.89
CA LEU A 472 -11.67 9.67 -24.96
C LEU A 472 -11.01 8.50 -25.72
N GLN A 473 -10.24 8.80 -26.76
CA GLN A 473 -9.45 7.82 -27.53
C GLN A 473 -8.38 7.11 -26.69
N LEU A 474 -7.93 7.69 -25.57
CA LEU A 474 -6.96 7.04 -24.68
C LEU A 474 -7.54 5.83 -23.92
N GLY A 475 -8.87 5.61 -23.95
CA GLY A 475 -9.49 4.42 -23.37
C GLY A 475 -9.41 4.32 -21.85
N LYS A 476 -8.97 5.37 -21.14
CA LYS A 476 -8.82 5.31 -19.68
C LYS A 476 -10.17 5.40 -18.95
N PRO A 477 -10.44 4.56 -17.94
CA PRO A 477 -11.63 4.68 -17.10
C PRO A 477 -11.53 5.94 -16.22
N HIS A 478 -12.64 6.68 -16.11
CA HIS A 478 -12.75 7.89 -15.30
C HIS A 478 -14.22 8.20 -14.95
N GLU A 479 -14.50 8.78 -13.78
CA GLU A 479 -15.87 9.07 -13.33
C GLU A 479 -16.63 10.05 -14.24
N HIS A 480 -15.93 11.04 -14.80
CA HIS A 480 -16.52 12.03 -15.72
C HIS A 480 -16.58 11.60 -17.18
N ARG A 481 -16.23 10.35 -17.52
CA ARG A 481 -16.13 9.91 -18.93
C ARG A 481 -17.46 10.05 -19.68
N GLU A 482 -18.54 9.52 -19.15
CA GLU A 482 -19.88 9.59 -19.77
C GLU A 482 -20.33 11.04 -20.00
N ARG A 483 -20.02 11.92 -19.06
CA ARG A 483 -20.33 13.36 -19.13
C ARG A 483 -19.56 14.04 -20.26
N ILE A 484 -18.28 13.72 -20.42
CA ILE A 484 -17.44 14.23 -21.51
C ILE A 484 -17.94 13.68 -22.87
N GLU A 485 -18.34 12.41 -22.92
CA GLU A 485 -18.94 11.81 -24.12
C GLU A 485 -20.27 12.48 -24.50
N ALA A 486 -21.11 12.83 -23.51
CA ALA A 486 -22.34 13.58 -23.73
C ALA A 486 -22.05 14.97 -24.31
N PHE A 487 -21.05 15.68 -23.77
CA PHE A 487 -20.62 16.98 -24.29
C PHE A 487 -20.14 16.92 -25.76
N VAL A 488 -19.32 15.93 -26.10
CA VAL A 488 -18.85 15.73 -27.49
C VAL A 488 -20.05 15.42 -28.41
N ARG A 489 -20.98 14.57 -27.98
CA ARG A 489 -22.21 14.24 -28.73
C ARG A 489 -23.06 15.48 -28.99
N ASP A 490 -23.31 16.30 -27.97
CA ASP A 490 -24.12 17.51 -28.08
C ASP A 490 -23.51 18.53 -29.05
N LEU A 491 -22.19 18.70 -29.02
CA LEU A 491 -21.52 19.59 -29.96
C LEU A 491 -21.50 19.07 -31.39
N THR A 492 -21.33 17.77 -31.57
CA THR A 492 -21.39 17.15 -32.89
C THR A 492 -22.79 17.34 -33.51
N ARG A 493 -23.83 17.23 -32.68
CA ARG A 493 -25.21 17.51 -33.08
C ARG A 493 -25.43 18.99 -33.45
N GLN A 494 -24.82 19.92 -32.71
CA GLN A 494 -24.91 21.36 -32.99
C GLN A 494 -24.11 21.79 -34.23
N SER A 495 -22.99 21.12 -34.54
CA SER A 495 -22.15 21.43 -35.70
C SER A 495 -22.64 20.83 -37.03
N GLY A 496 -23.67 19.98 -36.99
CA GLY A 496 -24.23 19.35 -38.19
C GLY A 496 -23.32 18.31 -38.85
N GLU A 497 -22.27 17.84 -38.15
CA GLU A 497 -21.45 16.73 -38.63
C GLU A 497 -22.23 15.42 -38.50
N ILE A 498 -22.27 14.62 -39.57
CA ILE A 498 -22.98 13.34 -39.59
C ILE A 498 -22.24 12.35 -38.69
N LEU A 499 -22.82 12.04 -37.53
CA LEU A 499 -22.35 10.96 -36.65
C LEU A 499 -22.49 9.62 -37.37
N ARG A 500 -21.36 9.01 -37.72
CA ARG A 500 -21.33 7.65 -38.26
C ARG A 500 -21.42 6.64 -37.12
N ARG A 501 -22.38 5.71 -37.19
CA ARG A 501 -22.50 4.59 -36.25
C ARG A 501 -21.26 3.71 -36.35
N LYS A 502 -20.56 3.51 -35.23
CA LYS A 502 -19.39 2.64 -35.17
C LYS A 502 -19.82 1.19 -35.12
N ILE A 503 -19.25 0.37 -36.01
CA ILE A 503 -19.56 -1.05 -36.18
C ILE A 503 -18.28 -1.85 -35.97
N TYR A 504 -18.32 -2.78 -35.01
CA TYR A 504 -17.24 -3.73 -34.78
C TYR A 504 -17.41 -4.94 -35.69
N ILE A 505 -16.34 -5.43 -36.32
CA ILE A 505 -16.40 -6.60 -37.20
C ILE A 505 -15.51 -7.68 -36.60
N SER A 506 -16.16 -8.75 -36.15
CA SER A 506 -15.54 -9.97 -35.62
C SER A 506 -15.26 -10.94 -36.76
N ILE A 507 -13.99 -11.34 -36.89
CA ILE A 507 -13.50 -12.28 -37.92
C ILE A 507 -12.38 -13.16 -37.35
N SER A 508 -12.24 -14.38 -37.87
CA SER A 508 -11.02 -15.17 -37.63
C SER A 508 -9.86 -14.56 -38.42
N HIS A 509 -8.81 -14.14 -37.70
CA HIS A 509 -7.66 -13.42 -38.27
C HIS A 509 -6.76 -14.27 -39.18
N ASP A 510 -6.89 -15.60 -39.14
CA ASP A 510 -5.93 -16.50 -39.80
C ASP A 510 -6.39 -17.01 -41.17
N ILE A 511 -7.70 -17.15 -41.45
CA ILE A 511 -8.18 -17.87 -42.66
C ILE A 511 -9.19 -17.09 -43.53
N ASP A 512 -9.99 -16.18 -42.97
CA ASP A 512 -11.12 -15.57 -43.70
C ASP A 512 -11.01 -14.05 -43.99
N SER A 513 -9.82 -13.47 -43.86
CA SER A 513 -9.59 -12.03 -44.07
C SER A 513 -10.02 -11.50 -45.44
N TRP A 514 -9.94 -12.32 -46.51
CA TRP A 514 -10.32 -11.91 -47.86
C TRP A 514 -11.84 -11.82 -48.06
N ARG A 515 -12.59 -12.79 -47.53
CA ARG A 515 -14.06 -12.77 -47.58
C ARG A 515 -14.60 -11.63 -46.73
N ALA A 516 -14.03 -11.43 -45.53
CA ALA A 516 -14.34 -10.29 -44.67
C ALA A 516 -14.07 -8.92 -45.33
N ALA A 517 -13.01 -8.80 -46.12
CA ALA A 517 -12.68 -7.55 -46.83
C ALA A 517 -13.79 -7.10 -47.79
N GLN A 518 -14.55 -8.04 -48.37
CA GLN A 518 -15.69 -7.73 -49.24
C GLN A 518 -16.85 -7.11 -48.43
N VAL A 519 -17.14 -7.67 -47.25
CA VAL A 519 -18.14 -7.14 -46.31
C VAL A 519 -17.71 -5.76 -45.77
N ARG A 520 -16.42 -5.60 -45.41
CA ARG A 520 -15.83 -4.31 -44.98
C ARG A 520 -15.96 -3.23 -46.04
N THR A 521 -15.69 -3.58 -47.29
CA THR A 521 -15.80 -2.65 -48.42
C THR A 521 -17.24 -2.17 -48.58
N ALA A 522 -18.22 -3.08 -48.48
CA ALA A 522 -19.63 -2.73 -48.50
C ALA A 522 -20.01 -1.80 -47.33
N LEU A 523 -19.53 -2.09 -46.12
CA LEU A 523 -19.74 -1.22 -44.96
C LEU A 523 -19.16 0.18 -45.18
N GLY A 524 -17.94 0.28 -45.71
CA GLY A 524 -17.25 1.55 -45.96
C GLY A 524 -17.90 2.43 -47.03
N ASN A 525 -18.74 1.86 -47.90
CA ASN A 525 -19.50 2.60 -48.91
C ASN A 525 -20.72 3.35 -48.33
N HIS A 526 -21.06 3.13 -47.07
CA HIS A 526 -22.17 3.83 -46.41
C HIS A 526 -21.71 5.05 -45.64
N GLU A 527 -22.33 6.21 -45.90
CA GLU A 527 -22.01 7.47 -45.23
C GLU A 527 -22.42 7.50 -43.74
N THR A 528 -23.27 6.55 -43.31
CA THR A 528 -23.83 6.43 -41.96
C THR A 528 -23.05 5.53 -41.03
N PHE A 529 -22.10 4.72 -41.53
CA PHE A 529 -21.36 3.73 -40.73
C PHE A 529 -19.86 4.01 -40.77
N ALA A 530 -19.19 3.68 -39.67
CA ALA A 530 -17.74 3.66 -39.58
C ALA A 530 -17.31 2.33 -38.96
N GLU A 531 -16.35 1.65 -39.59
CA GLU A 531 -15.73 0.47 -38.98
C GLU A 531 -14.91 0.91 -37.76
N VAL A 532 -14.99 0.17 -36.67
CA VAL A 532 -14.06 0.29 -35.55
C VAL A 532 -12.67 -0.17 -36.04
N PRO A 533 -11.60 0.61 -35.85
CA PRO A 533 -10.27 0.25 -36.38
C PRO A 533 -9.83 -1.15 -35.93
N HIS A 534 -9.52 -2.02 -36.89
CA HIS A 534 -8.96 -3.35 -36.61
C HIS A 534 -7.44 -3.30 -36.57
N LEU A 535 -6.82 -4.20 -35.79
CA LEU A 535 -5.37 -4.37 -35.80
C LEU A 535 -4.92 -5.09 -37.07
N ASP A 536 -3.74 -4.72 -37.58
CA ASP A 536 -3.07 -5.53 -38.59
C ASP A 536 -2.57 -6.85 -37.97
N LYS A 537 -2.24 -7.82 -38.82
CA LYS A 537 -1.84 -9.16 -38.37
C LYS A 537 -0.64 -9.11 -37.42
N LEU A 538 0.33 -8.23 -37.68
CA LEU A 538 1.55 -8.10 -36.87
C LEU A 538 1.23 -7.58 -35.46
N SER A 539 0.36 -6.58 -35.36
CA SER A 539 -0.07 -6.00 -34.09
C SER A 539 -0.97 -6.96 -33.31
N TRP A 540 -1.81 -7.72 -34.01
CA TRP A 540 -2.61 -8.79 -33.41
C TRP A 540 -1.73 -9.90 -32.83
N ASP A 541 -0.72 -10.34 -33.58
CA ASP A 541 0.25 -11.32 -33.11
C ASP A 541 1.03 -10.81 -31.90
N ALA A 542 1.47 -9.55 -31.90
CA ALA A 542 2.12 -8.93 -30.75
C ALA A 542 1.22 -8.92 -29.51
N LEU A 543 -0.06 -8.58 -29.67
CA LEU A 543 -1.05 -8.61 -28.59
C LEU A 543 -1.27 -10.02 -28.04
N ARG A 544 -1.30 -11.05 -28.92
CA ARG A 544 -1.39 -12.46 -28.48
C ARG A 544 -0.24 -12.89 -27.58
N HIS A 545 0.96 -12.33 -27.77
CA HIS A 545 2.12 -12.62 -26.90
C HIS A 545 2.01 -11.99 -25.50
N GLU A 546 1.16 -10.96 -25.32
CA GLU A 546 0.94 -10.31 -24.02
C GLU A 546 -0.02 -11.12 -23.12
N GLY A 547 -0.74 -12.10 -23.68
CA GLY A 547 -1.57 -13.07 -22.96
C GLY A 547 -3.08 -12.76 -23.01
N PRO A 548 -3.92 -13.71 -22.53
CA PRO A 548 -5.38 -13.64 -22.70
C PRO A 548 -6.04 -12.38 -22.15
N SER A 549 -5.59 -11.89 -20.98
CA SER A 549 -6.16 -10.69 -20.36
C SER A 549 -5.92 -9.41 -21.18
N ALA A 550 -4.80 -9.33 -21.92
CA ALA A 550 -4.53 -8.21 -22.81
C ALA A 550 -5.47 -8.22 -24.03
N ILE A 551 -5.75 -9.42 -24.57
CA ILE A 551 -6.70 -9.63 -25.67
C ILE A 551 -8.13 -9.23 -25.24
N GLU A 552 -8.60 -9.74 -24.10
CA GLU A 552 -9.92 -9.40 -23.55
C GLU A 552 -10.07 -7.89 -23.30
N THR A 553 -9.06 -7.27 -22.70
CA THR A 553 -9.06 -5.81 -22.45
C THR A 553 -9.07 -5.01 -23.76
N PHE A 554 -8.33 -5.45 -24.77
CA PHE A 554 -8.32 -4.81 -26.06
C PHE A 554 -9.70 -4.90 -26.73
N ILE A 555 -10.29 -6.09 -26.78
CA ILE A 555 -11.62 -6.34 -27.35
C ILE A 555 -12.66 -5.50 -26.62
N ASP A 556 -12.67 -5.48 -25.28
CA ASP A 556 -13.62 -4.72 -24.48
C ASP A 556 -13.59 -3.22 -24.82
N ASN A 557 -12.39 -2.64 -24.96
CA ASN A 557 -12.22 -1.24 -25.35
C ASN A 557 -12.78 -0.93 -26.74
N GLN A 558 -12.65 -1.86 -27.70
CA GLN A 558 -13.22 -1.68 -29.03
C GLN A 558 -14.75 -1.77 -29.00
N LEU A 559 -15.30 -2.77 -28.29
CA LEU A 559 -16.74 -2.99 -28.16
C LEU A 559 -17.45 -1.82 -27.46
N LEU A 560 -16.84 -1.21 -26.44
CA LEU A 560 -17.37 -0.02 -25.76
C LEU A 560 -17.59 1.17 -26.70
N SER A 561 -16.85 1.25 -27.80
CA SER A 561 -16.99 2.32 -28.79
C SER A 561 -17.99 1.99 -29.90
N ALA A 562 -18.48 0.76 -29.96
CA ALA A 562 -19.36 0.24 -31.02
C ALA A 562 -20.84 0.36 -30.65
N SER A 563 -21.68 0.42 -31.68
CA SER A 563 -23.15 0.37 -31.55
C SER A 563 -23.73 -1.00 -31.93
N ALA A 564 -23.01 -1.72 -32.79
CA ALA A 564 -23.32 -3.09 -33.19
C ALA A 564 -22.04 -3.84 -33.56
N ILE A 565 -22.13 -5.17 -33.52
CA ILE A 565 -21.11 -6.13 -33.93
C ILE A 565 -21.63 -6.98 -35.09
N LEU A 566 -20.78 -7.15 -36.11
CA LEU A 566 -20.94 -8.11 -37.21
C LEU A 566 -20.02 -9.29 -36.96
N ILE A 567 -20.58 -10.47 -36.74
CA ILE A 567 -19.84 -11.73 -36.62
C ILE A 567 -19.83 -12.39 -37.98
N LEU A 568 -18.69 -12.40 -38.66
CA LEU A 568 -18.57 -13.02 -39.97
C LEU A 568 -18.06 -14.46 -39.78
N TYR A 569 -18.77 -15.45 -40.32
CA TYR A 569 -18.44 -16.86 -40.12
C TYR A 569 -18.56 -17.70 -41.40
N GLY A 570 -17.80 -18.80 -41.46
CA GLY A 570 -17.79 -19.83 -42.51
C GLY A 570 -17.06 -21.09 -42.00
N ALA A 571 -16.99 -22.18 -42.76
CA ALA A 571 -16.36 -23.44 -42.29
C ALA A 571 -14.88 -23.33 -41.95
N GLU A 572 -14.21 -22.31 -42.48
CA GLU A 572 -12.80 -22.01 -42.23
C GLU A 572 -12.62 -21.03 -41.05
N THR A 573 -13.72 -20.51 -40.50
CA THR A 573 -13.71 -19.70 -39.29
C THR A 573 -13.59 -20.65 -38.10
N ASP A 574 -12.36 -20.86 -37.62
CA ASP A 574 -12.17 -21.51 -36.33
C ASP A 574 -12.86 -20.66 -35.25
N LEU A 575 -13.89 -21.23 -34.62
CA LEU A 575 -14.49 -20.67 -33.42
C LEU A 575 -13.48 -20.81 -32.28
N HIS A 576 -12.76 -19.73 -32.02
CA HIS A 576 -11.81 -19.63 -30.92
C HIS A 576 -12.40 -18.81 -29.76
N ALA A 577 -11.74 -18.90 -28.60
CA ALA A 577 -12.16 -18.25 -27.35
C ALA A 577 -12.38 -16.73 -27.49
N GLU A 578 -11.72 -16.07 -28.44
CA GLU A 578 -11.88 -14.64 -28.71
C GLU A 578 -13.25 -14.30 -29.31
N ILE A 579 -13.74 -15.08 -30.28
CA ILE A 579 -15.07 -14.86 -30.90
C ILE A 579 -16.17 -15.12 -29.86
N ASP A 580 -15.99 -16.17 -29.05
CA ASP A 580 -16.88 -16.48 -27.94
C ASP A 580 -16.94 -15.34 -26.93
N PHE A 581 -15.78 -14.78 -26.57
CA PHE A 581 -15.68 -13.61 -25.71
C PHE A 581 -16.36 -12.38 -26.34
N GLU A 582 -16.13 -12.11 -27.63
CA GLU A 582 -16.77 -11.00 -28.35
C GLU A 582 -18.30 -11.11 -28.35
N ILE A 583 -18.84 -12.31 -28.56
CA ILE A 583 -20.29 -12.57 -28.55
C ILE A 583 -20.87 -12.31 -27.16
N LEU A 584 -20.33 -12.96 -26.14
CA LEU A 584 -20.81 -12.84 -24.77
C LEU A 584 -20.70 -11.41 -24.26
N ARG A 585 -19.55 -10.78 -24.49
CA ARG A 585 -19.32 -9.41 -24.03
C ARG A 585 -20.20 -8.41 -24.76
N SER A 586 -20.42 -8.59 -26.06
CA SER A 586 -21.36 -7.74 -26.82
C SER A 586 -22.80 -7.88 -26.33
N HIS A 587 -23.20 -9.08 -25.90
CA HIS A 587 -24.51 -9.32 -25.29
C HIS A 587 -24.63 -8.57 -23.95
N GLU A 588 -23.64 -8.70 -23.07
CA GLU A 588 -23.56 -7.99 -21.79
C GLU A 588 -23.61 -6.46 -21.96
N LEU A 589 -22.87 -5.92 -22.93
CA LEU A 589 -22.84 -4.49 -23.26
C LEU A 589 -24.13 -4.00 -23.95
N GLY A 590 -25.06 -4.90 -24.27
CA GLY A 590 -26.31 -4.60 -24.95
C GLY A 590 -26.09 -3.99 -26.33
N LEU A 591 -25.13 -4.52 -27.09
CA LEU A 591 -24.89 -4.11 -28.49
C LEU A 591 -25.88 -4.79 -29.43
N GLY A 592 -26.07 -4.22 -30.63
CA GLY A 592 -26.71 -4.95 -31.72
C GLY A 592 -25.79 -6.07 -32.21
N ILE A 593 -26.25 -7.32 -32.25
CA ILE A 593 -25.44 -8.45 -32.73
C ILE A 593 -26.06 -9.00 -34.02
N ILE A 594 -25.23 -9.24 -35.03
CA ILE A 594 -25.61 -9.84 -36.31
C ILE A 594 -24.57 -10.90 -36.67
N ALA A 595 -25.02 -12.11 -37.02
CA ALA A 595 -24.16 -13.14 -37.60
C ALA A 595 -24.34 -13.19 -39.13
N ILE A 596 -23.24 -13.19 -39.89
CA ILE A 596 -23.26 -13.23 -41.35
C ILE A 596 -22.43 -14.41 -41.84
N ASP A 597 -23.09 -15.35 -42.51
CA ASP A 597 -22.45 -16.45 -43.21
C ASP A 597 -21.82 -15.94 -44.51
N MET A 598 -20.51 -16.14 -44.64
CA MET A 598 -19.70 -15.71 -45.78
C MET A 598 -19.17 -16.87 -46.63
N HIS A 599 -19.59 -18.13 -46.41
CA HIS A 599 -19.04 -19.27 -47.16
C HIS A 599 -19.23 -19.16 -48.68
N ARG A 600 -20.25 -18.43 -49.14
CA ARG A 600 -20.54 -18.21 -50.58
C ARG A 600 -19.74 -17.05 -51.18
N LEU A 601 -18.92 -16.37 -50.40
CA LEU A 601 -17.99 -15.39 -50.93
C LEU A 601 -16.73 -16.09 -51.48
N PRO A 602 -16.25 -15.71 -52.66
CA PRO A 602 -14.99 -16.22 -53.19
C PRO A 602 -13.82 -15.78 -52.31
N ASP A 603 -12.88 -16.69 -52.05
CA ASP A 603 -11.57 -16.36 -51.49
C ASP A 603 -10.66 -15.67 -52.53
N LEU A 604 -9.38 -15.50 -52.20
CA LEU A 604 -8.36 -14.96 -53.10
C LEU A 604 -8.21 -15.77 -54.41
N ASN A 605 -8.50 -17.08 -54.36
CA ASN A 605 -8.40 -18.00 -55.49
C ASN A 605 -9.72 -18.17 -56.27
N GLY A 606 -10.78 -17.45 -55.88
CA GLY A 606 -12.10 -17.59 -56.48
C GLY A 606 -12.90 -18.82 -56.01
N GLN A 607 -12.45 -19.49 -54.94
CA GLN A 607 -13.08 -20.68 -54.39
C GLN A 607 -14.11 -20.33 -53.31
N LEU A 608 -15.23 -21.05 -53.35
CA LEU A 608 -16.27 -20.97 -52.31
C LEU A 608 -15.88 -21.84 -51.11
N GLY A 609 -16.24 -21.39 -49.92
CA GLY A 609 -16.07 -22.15 -48.68
C GLY A 609 -17.20 -23.16 -48.46
N LEU A 610 -17.07 -23.92 -47.37
CA LEU A 610 -18.14 -24.79 -46.86
C LEU A 610 -18.99 -24.02 -45.82
N PRO A 611 -20.28 -24.38 -45.65
CA PRO A 611 -21.12 -23.78 -44.61
C PRO A 611 -20.66 -24.22 -43.21
N ALA A 612 -20.82 -23.34 -42.23
CA ALA A 612 -20.54 -23.60 -40.81
C ALA A 612 -21.81 -23.49 -39.95
N PRO A 613 -21.83 -24.12 -38.76
CA PRO A 613 -22.83 -23.82 -37.73
C PRO A 613 -22.81 -22.33 -37.35
N ASN A 614 -23.98 -21.74 -37.10
CA ASN A 614 -24.08 -20.37 -36.66
C ASN A 614 -23.46 -20.22 -35.24
N PRO A 615 -22.47 -19.33 -35.04
CA PRO A 615 -21.81 -19.17 -33.74
C PRO A 615 -22.76 -18.77 -32.60
N LEU A 616 -23.88 -18.13 -32.92
CA LEU A 616 -24.89 -17.75 -31.94
C LEU A 616 -25.70 -18.94 -31.40
N GLU A 617 -25.61 -20.12 -32.03
CA GLU A 617 -26.24 -21.35 -31.52
C GLU A 617 -25.44 -21.99 -30.38
N ALA A 618 -24.15 -21.67 -30.25
CA ALA A 618 -23.27 -22.22 -29.22
C ALA A 618 -23.56 -21.64 -27.82
N TRP A 619 -24.21 -20.47 -27.74
CA TRP A 619 -24.39 -19.71 -26.52
C TRP A 619 -25.87 -19.59 -26.14
N GLN A 620 -26.17 -19.77 -24.85
CA GLN A 620 -27.51 -19.65 -24.28
C GLN A 620 -27.49 -18.63 -23.14
N VAL A 621 -28.59 -17.90 -22.99
CA VAL A 621 -28.80 -16.91 -21.92
C VAL A 621 -30.12 -17.18 -21.21
N GLU A 622 -30.19 -16.78 -19.95
CA GLU A 622 -31.40 -16.93 -19.14
C GLU A 622 -32.48 -15.94 -19.60
N ALA A 623 -33.65 -16.46 -19.92
CA ALA A 623 -34.84 -15.70 -20.28
C ALA A 623 -36.00 -16.13 -19.38
N GLY A 624 -36.02 -15.63 -18.14
CA GLY A 624 -36.92 -16.13 -17.10
C GLY A 624 -36.46 -17.51 -16.61
N ASP A 625 -37.37 -18.50 -16.60
CA ASP A 625 -37.07 -19.87 -16.16
C ASP A 625 -36.53 -20.79 -17.28
N GLU A 626 -36.30 -20.26 -18.49
CA GLU A 626 -35.81 -21.03 -19.64
C GLU A 626 -34.45 -20.50 -20.15
N LEU A 627 -33.62 -21.42 -20.65
CA LEU A 627 -32.40 -21.10 -21.38
C LEU A 627 -32.74 -20.88 -22.86
N MET A 628 -32.44 -19.67 -23.36
CA MET A 628 -32.67 -19.30 -24.76
C MET A 628 -31.34 -19.17 -25.51
N PRO A 629 -31.16 -19.85 -26.66
CA PRO A 629 -29.98 -19.65 -27.50
C PRO A 629 -29.94 -18.24 -28.07
N LEU A 630 -28.74 -17.66 -28.19
CA LEU A 630 -28.54 -16.31 -28.73
C LEU A 630 -29.04 -16.17 -30.17
N SER A 631 -29.04 -17.26 -30.94
CA SER A 631 -29.62 -17.31 -32.30
C SER A 631 -31.13 -17.02 -32.35
N LYS A 632 -31.85 -17.09 -31.23
CA LYS A 632 -33.25 -16.63 -31.13
C LYS A 632 -33.39 -15.14 -30.80
N LEU A 633 -32.34 -14.53 -30.24
CA LEU A 633 -32.34 -13.12 -29.81
C LEU A 633 -31.75 -12.17 -30.85
N TYR A 634 -30.93 -12.70 -31.75
CA TYR A 634 -30.17 -11.95 -32.74
C TYR A 634 -30.33 -12.56 -34.12
N SER A 635 -30.25 -11.73 -35.16
CA SER A 635 -30.46 -12.17 -36.53
C SER A 635 -29.19 -12.76 -37.14
N SER A 636 -29.37 -13.78 -37.97
CA SER A 636 -28.33 -14.33 -38.84
C SER A 636 -28.74 -14.24 -40.31
N TYR A 637 -27.77 -13.98 -41.18
CA TYR A 637 -27.97 -13.85 -42.63
C TYR A 637 -26.88 -14.61 -43.39
N ASP A 638 -27.13 -14.97 -44.64
CA ASP A 638 -26.11 -15.39 -45.61
C ASP A 638 -25.84 -14.22 -46.56
N TRP A 639 -24.57 -13.84 -46.67
CA TRP A 639 -24.17 -12.65 -47.42
C TRP A 639 -24.63 -12.65 -48.88
N VAL A 640 -24.63 -13.81 -49.54
CA VAL A 640 -24.95 -13.93 -50.96
C VAL A 640 -26.44 -14.20 -51.17
N VAL A 641 -27.03 -15.10 -50.38
CA VAL A 641 -28.45 -15.46 -50.50
C VAL A 641 -29.35 -14.29 -50.11
N ASP A 642 -28.97 -13.51 -49.09
CA ASP A 642 -29.79 -12.41 -48.57
C ASP A 642 -29.40 -11.04 -49.17
N ASP A 643 -28.60 -11.00 -50.23
CA ASP A 643 -28.14 -9.79 -50.93
C ASP A 643 -27.52 -8.75 -49.97
N GLY A 644 -26.46 -9.18 -49.28
CA GLY A 644 -25.83 -8.41 -48.20
C GLY A 644 -25.31 -7.04 -48.64
N ALA A 645 -24.86 -6.90 -49.89
CA ALA A 645 -24.40 -5.62 -50.41
C ALA A 645 -25.51 -4.55 -50.43
N ALA A 646 -26.76 -4.95 -50.67
CA ALA A 646 -27.91 -4.04 -50.66
C ALA A 646 -28.53 -3.88 -49.25
N ASN A 647 -28.45 -4.93 -48.42
CA ASN A 647 -29.22 -5.02 -47.18
C ASN A 647 -28.41 -4.77 -45.89
N LEU A 648 -27.07 -4.73 -45.94
CA LEU A 648 -26.22 -4.58 -44.76
C LEU A 648 -26.62 -3.39 -43.88
N ALA A 649 -26.87 -2.23 -44.47
CA ALA A 649 -27.32 -1.04 -43.74
C ALA A 649 -28.62 -1.28 -42.94
N ASN A 650 -29.59 -1.93 -43.56
CA ASN A 650 -30.86 -2.24 -42.93
C ASN A 650 -30.69 -3.27 -41.80
N TRP A 651 -29.80 -4.25 -41.97
CA TRP A 651 -29.51 -5.24 -40.92
C TRP A 651 -28.92 -4.56 -39.69
N ILE A 652 -27.91 -3.71 -39.89
CA ILE A 652 -27.24 -2.94 -38.83
C ILE A 652 -28.24 -2.04 -38.11
N ASP A 653 -29.07 -1.29 -38.85
CA ASP A 653 -30.04 -0.39 -38.25
C ASP A 653 -31.10 -1.12 -37.43
N LYS A 654 -31.57 -2.28 -37.90
CA LYS A 654 -32.50 -3.13 -37.15
C LYS A 654 -31.87 -3.65 -35.85
N ALA A 655 -30.64 -4.16 -35.92
CA ALA A 655 -29.95 -4.70 -34.76
C ALA A 655 -29.63 -3.62 -33.72
N ALA A 656 -29.15 -2.46 -34.16
CA ALA A 656 -28.86 -1.32 -33.30
C ALA A 656 -30.12 -0.75 -32.65
N SER A 657 -31.24 -0.67 -33.39
CA SER A 657 -32.53 -0.21 -32.86
C SER A 657 -33.08 -1.17 -31.81
N ALA A 658 -33.07 -2.48 -32.10
CA ALA A 658 -33.50 -3.50 -31.14
C ALA A 658 -32.64 -3.51 -29.86
N ALA A 659 -31.34 -3.21 -29.97
CA ALA A 659 -30.46 -3.05 -28.82
C ALA A 659 -30.80 -1.81 -27.98
N ALA A 660 -31.09 -0.68 -28.62
CA ALA A 660 -31.52 0.52 -27.92
C ALA A 660 -32.85 0.32 -27.16
N ASP A 661 -33.81 -0.37 -27.77
CA ASP A 661 -35.10 -0.67 -27.14
C ASP A 661 -34.95 -1.61 -25.92
N ARG A 662 -34.02 -2.58 -25.98
CA ARG A 662 -33.67 -3.45 -24.85
C ARG A 662 -33.06 -2.67 -23.67
N LYS A 663 -32.23 -1.66 -23.93
CA LYS A 663 -31.66 -0.80 -22.87
C LYS A 663 -32.72 0.09 -22.21
N LEU A 664 -33.68 0.60 -22.98
CA LEU A 664 -34.79 1.41 -22.45
C LEU A 664 -35.76 0.61 -21.57
N THR A 665 -35.91 -0.69 -21.85
CA THR A 665 -36.78 -1.59 -21.09
C THR A 665 -36.11 -2.13 -19.82
N SER A 666 -34.78 -2.27 -19.78
CA SER A 666 -34.06 -2.61 -18.54
C SER A 666 -34.03 -1.48 -17.52
N ASP A 667 -33.92 -0.22 -17.96
CA ASP A 667 -33.86 0.96 -17.07
C ASP A 667 -35.23 1.37 -16.50
N SER A 668 -36.33 0.82 -17.00
CA SER A 668 -37.70 1.12 -16.55
C SER A 668 -38.24 0.16 -15.49
N THR A 669 -37.42 -0.77 -15.01
CA THR A 669 -37.78 -1.65 -13.88
C THR A 669 -37.22 -1.08 -12.58
N PRO A 670 -38.04 -0.50 -11.68
CA PRO A 670 -37.52 -0.10 -10.37
C PRO A 670 -37.11 -1.37 -9.63
N LEU A 671 -35.88 -1.38 -9.09
CA LEU A 671 -35.41 -2.34 -8.10
C LEU A 671 -36.43 -2.39 -6.96
N SER A 672 -37.36 -3.34 -7.01
CA SER A 672 -38.26 -3.62 -5.90
C SER A 672 -37.49 -4.38 -4.85
N GLU A 673 -37.23 -3.73 -3.71
CA GLU A 673 -36.94 -4.39 -2.44
C GLU A 673 -38.01 -5.45 -2.16
N HIS A 674 -37.62 -6.72 -2.08
CA HIS A 674 -38.23 -7.83 -1.30
C HIS A 674 -37.31 -9.05 -1.54
N ALA A 675 -36.76 -9.79 -0.55
CA ALA A 675 -36.90 -9.83 0.90
C ALA A 675 -35.60 -10.37 1.52
#